data_AF-A0AB40DKS7-F1
#
_entry.id   AF-A0AB40DKS7-F1
#
_cell.length_a   1.000
_cell.length_b   1.000
_cell.length_c   1.000
_cell.angle_alpha   90.00
_cell.angle_beta   90.00
_cell.angle_gamma   90.00
#
_symmetry.space_group_name_H-M   'P 1'
#
loop_
_entity.id
_entity.type
_entity.pdbx_description
1 polymer ?
#
loop_
_entity_poly.entity_id
_entity_poly.type
_entity_poly.pdbx_seq_one_letter_code
_entity_poly.pdbx_strand_id
1 'polypeptide(L)'
;MFNLGAMDGKDDELEQRAGKNEENEDDEKLNELSFCFVRGSDPRAATCRSKLQNKRCKLNKEINKELRLRAGAENLYKATSNRKLRDTVALELSFVNSNLQLLKEQLAELNSSVEIYQSESHNGIMPMIPLGLKETKEINFMEPFSDFILEHYSEEPSMYIDAIADMTDTRQASKTPSRDALGVALLFRYYNTLYYVERRFFPPDRNLGVYFEWYDSLTGVPSCQRTIAFEKACTLFNLGGIYTQIGARHDRTTERGLDLAVDSFLRAAGIFRHIYDTFTNAPSMDLKPQVLDVLVSLMLSQARECLFEKLQLQIEAIGLSEFSCSDSQSFRDLAGEAAQISHEYNEMHKNIQANDTHTYLPECWAGLVPVKAELYKAFAHFYKARSIDATDEIKASHLPSQKSHSKLSAESFIGNSQEVESIYGTSEEAATSVANKLAHLKEALASIEEAQRLQRMCRYLKNKSSLTEVMKEVHSKSQEEFDKFRLQASANNIEEGDLLERTVEAFSKFTLSLTGPDFTSHKVKDPFKRLGPIAIFSARRHWTAPRCVRLQKGSSSYHNVPATNNKCSLDNDEEEHNGGYNLYKEEFENFGFHVRGDAPVIIAHVEINSLADLGGIKEGDFIVEIAGIDVKWYSHQQVVQLIQSCGSTLELRVITPMDRNYLKPLSSKGSLSTLSAASSSGISSGFPSPTSIAAKPKLHLKTSSSSRPAGSVSSSSWNPFRRTPSLAKIF
;
A
#
# COMPACT_ATOMS: atom_id res chain seq x y z
N MET A 1 55.66 11.44 49.23
CA MET A 1 56.74 10.43 49.13
C MET A 1 56.97 10.15 47.64
N PHE A 2 58.20 9.83 47.23
CA PHE A 2 58.65 9.89 45.83
C PHE A 2 58.45 8.58 45.02
N ASN A 3 58.64 8.73 43.70
CA ASN A 3 58.79 7.73 42.61
C ASN A 3 57.52 7.05 42.08
N LEU A 4 57.21 7.06 40.78
CA LEU A 4 57.95 6.97 39.48
C LEU A 4 58.07 5.55 38.92
N GLY A 5 57.64 5.38 37.66
CA GLY A 5 57.78 4.14 36.89
C GLY A 5 56.84 4.12 35.68
N ALA A 6 57.22 4.79 34.59
CA ALA A 6 56.52 4.69 33.30
C ALA A 6 57.21 3.67 32.40
N MET A 7 56.45 2.91 31.61
CA MET A 7 56.86 2.34 30.33
C MET A 7 55.63 2.14 29.42
N ASP A 8 55.91 1.98 28.12
CA ASP A 8 55.11 2.49 27.02
C ASP A 8 54.86 1.42 25.93
N GLY A 9 53.84 1.65 25.11
CA GLY A 9 53.73 1.13 23.74
C GLY A 9 53.50 -0.37 23.51
N LYS A 10 52.22 -0.75 23.27
CA LYS A 10 51.74 -1.69 22.23
C LYS A 10 50.27 -2.04 22.46
N ASP A 11 49.33 -1.44 21.71
CA ASP A 11 47.97 -2.00 21.51
C ASP A 11 47.19 -1.40 20.30
N ASP A 12 47.84 -0.64 19.39
CA ASP A 12 47.17 0.11 18.30
C ASP A 12 46.98 -0.63 16.95
N GLU A 13 47.12 -1.96 16.87
CA GLU A 13 47.00 -2.71 15.59
C GLU A 13 45.91 -3.80 15.53
N LEU A 14 45.06 -3.95 16.56
CA LEU A 14 44.00 -4.99 16.57
C LEU A 14 42.57 -4.49 16.32
N GLU A 15 42.30 -3.19 16.40
CA GLU A 15 40.92 -2.66 16.39
C GLU A 15 40.37 -2.29 15.00
N GLN A 16 41.14 -2.41 13.92
CA GLN A 16 40.68 -2.09 12.54
C GLN A 16 40.27 -3.29 11.67
N ARG A 17 40.17 -4.50 12.24
CA ARG A 17 39.84 -5.72 11.45
C ARG A 17 38.54 -6.43 11.83
N ALA A 18 37.81 -5.95 12.83
CA ALA A 18 36.53 -6.54 13.26
C ALA A 18 35.30 -5.98 12.50
N GLY A 19 35.31 -4.71 12.10
CA GLY A 19 34.11 -4.00 11.62
C GLY A 19 33.69 -4.22 10.15
N LYS A 20 33.90 -5.40 9.55
CA LYS A 20 33.54 -5.66 8.14
C LYS A 20 32.90 -7.02 7.79
N ASN A 21 32.71 -7.92 8.76
CA ASN A 21 32.12 -9.24 8.50
C ASN A 21 30.74 -9.45 9.14
N GLU A 22 30.31 -8.66 10.12
CA GLU A 22 29.03 -8.89 10.81
C GLU A 22 27.79 -8.52 9.97
N GLU A 23 27.88 -7.56 9.04
CA GLU A 23 26.73 -7.15 8.21
C GLU A 23 26.27 -8.20 7.18
N ASN A 24 27.10 -9.21 6.85
CA ASN A 24 26.73 -10.24 5.86
C ASN A 24 26.21 -11.55 6.50
N GLU A 25 26.55 -11.86 7.76
CA GLU A 25 26.09 -13.10 8.42
C GLU A 25 24.65 -13.03 8.93
N ASP A 26 24.12 -11.83 9.19
CA ASP A 26 22.74 -11.64 9.64
C ASP A 26 21.72 -11.74 8.48
N ASP A 27 22.11 -11.33 7.26
CA ASP A 27 21.27 -11.45 6.05
C ASP A 27 21.13 -12.91 5.56
N GLU A 28 22.13 -13.77 5.79
CA GLU A 28 22.00 -15.21 5.52
C GLU A 28 21.10 -15.92 6.55
N LYS A 29 21.20 -15.57 7.85
CA LYS A 29 20.31 -16.13 8.90
C LYS A 29 18.83 -15.81 8.69
N LEU A 30 18.51 -14.68 8.07
CA LEU A 30 17.12 -14.30 7.74
C LEU A 30 16.49 -15.21 6.67
N ASN A 31 17.29 -15.89 5.84
CA ASN A 31 16.80 -16.66 4.69
C ASN A 31 16.48 -18.15 4.98
N GLU A 32 16.98 -18.72 6.08
CA GLU A 32 16.76 -20.13 6.45
C GLU A 32 15.57 -20.40 7.40
N LEU A 33 14.89 -19.36 7.89
CA LEU A 33 13.76 -19.51 8.82
C LEU A 33 12.46 -20.00 8.16
N SER A 34 12.45 -21.25 7.69
CA SER A 34 11.21 -21.98 7.41
C SER A 34 10.40 -22.14 8.71
N PHE A 35 9.21 -21.55 8.75
CA PHE A 35 8.27 -21.57 9.89
C PHE A 35 8.74 -20.87 11.18
N CYS A 36 9.43 -19.73 11.09
CA CYS A 36 9.48 -18.84 12.26
C CYS A 36 8.10 -18.21 12.50
N PHE A 37 7.48 -18.55 13.64
CA PHE A 37 6.20 -18.00 14.09
C PHE A 37 6.31 -16.48 14.31
N VAL A 38 5.81 -15.68 13.37
CA VAL A 38 5.85 -14.21 13.47
C VAL A 38 4.78 -13.73 14.45
N ARG A 39 5.14 -13.70 15.72
CA ARG A 39 4.26 -13.29 16.81
C ARG A 39 3.95 -11.79 16.71
N GLY A 40 2.67 -11.43 16.66
CA GLY A 40 2.23 -10.04 16.83
C GLY A 40 2.59 -9.49 18.22
N SER A 41 2.47 -8.18 18.41
CA SER A 41 2.72 -7.55 19.72
C SER A 41 1.82 -8.18 20.79
N ASP A 42 2.38 -8.52 21.96
CA ASP A 42 1.61 -9.18 23.04
C ASP A 42 0.31 -8.40 23.38
N PRO A 43 -0.88 -8.98 23.15
CA PRO A 43 -2.15 -8.33 23.48
C PRO A 43 -2.31 -8.00 24.97
N ARG A 44 -1.52 -8.64 25.84
CA ARG A 44 -1.54 -8.47 27.30
C ARG A 44 -0.55 -7.41 27.80
N ALA A 45 0.40 -6.97 26.97
CA ALA A 45 1.35 -5.93 27.34
C ALA A 45 0.61 -4.59 27.52
N ALA A 46 0.39 -4.17 28.77
CA ALA A 46 -0.52 -3.08 29.18
C ALA A 46 0.03 -1.65 28.92
N THR A 47 0.66 -1.45 27.77
CA THR A 47 1.11 -0.14 27.25
C THR A 47 -0.06 0.85 27.12
N CYS A 48 0.23 2.16 27.11
CA CYS A 48 -0.80 3.18 26.85
C CYS A 48 -1.48 2.96 25.48
N ARG A 49 -0.73 2.45 24.51
CA ARG A 49 -1.20 2.07 23.15
C ARG A 49 -2.18 0.89 23.18
N SER A 50 -1.87 -0.20 23.92
CA SER A 50 -2.79 -1.34 24.03
C SER A 50 -4.02 -1.02 24.89
N LYS A 51 -3.88 -0.17 25.92
CA LYS A 51 -5.02 0.38 26.69
C LYS A 51 -5.96 1.19 25.79
N LEU A 52 -5.42 2.01 24.89
CA LEU A 52 -6.21 2.73 23.88
C LEU A 52 -6.93 1.77 22.92
N GLN A 53 -6.22 0.79 22.36
CA GLN A 53 -6.81 -0.20 21.44
C GLN A 53 -7.92 -1.02 22.13
N ASN A 54 -7.70 -1.44 23.38
CA ASN A 54 -8.70 -2.15 24.18
C ASN A 54 -9.95 -1.29 24.47
N LYS A 55 -9.81 0.03 24.64
CA LYS A 55 -10.95 0.95 24.74
C LYS A 55 -11.69 1.08 23.39
N ARG A 56 -10.97 1.24 22.27
CA ARG A 56 -11.56 1.28 20.91
C ARG A 56 -12.35 -0.01 20.60
N CYS A 57 -11.74 -1.18 20.81
CA CYS A 57 -12.39 -2.48 20.60
C CYS A 57 -13.65 -2.68 21.49
N LYS A 58 -13.63 -2.17 22.74
CA LYS A 58 -14.83 -2.17 23.61
C LYS A 58 -15.94 -1.26 23.06
N LEU A 59 -15.63 -0.04 22.65
CA LEU A 59 -16.61 0.88 22.04
C LEU A 59 -17.16 0.31 20.74
N ASN A 60 -16.31 -0.23 19.87
CA ASN A 60 -16.73 -0.91 18.64
C ASN A 60 -17.70 -2.05 18.97
N LYS A 61 -17.42 -2.90 19.97
CA LYS A 61 -18.35 -3.97 20.38
C LYS A 61 -19.73 -3.43 20.81
N GLU A 62 -19.77 -2.33 21.55
CA GLU A 62 -21.04 -1.72 21.99
C GLU A 62 -21.78 -1.04 20.82
N ILE A 63 -21.08 -0.32 19.94
CA ILE A 63 -21.65 0.24 18.70
C ILE A 63 -22.28 -0.87 17.84
N ASN A 64 -21.60 -2.02 17.71
CA ASN A 64 -22.12 -3.18 16.96
C ASN A 64 -23.33 -3.86 17.62
N LYS A 65 -23.48 -3.72 18.94
CA LYS A 65 -24.66 -4.19 19.68
C LYS A 65 -25.82 -3.22 19.44
N GLU A 66 -25.60 -1.91 19.56
CA GLU A 66 -26.60 -0.88 19.29
C GLU A 66 -27.07 -0.86 17.83
N LEU A 67 -26.17 -1.03 16.85
CA LEU A 67 -26.56 -1.17 15.44
C LEU A 67 -27.48 -2.38 15.20
N ARG A 68 -27.26 -3.50 15.91
CA ARG A 68 -28.14 -4.68 15.85
C ARG A 68 -29.48 -4.44 16.52
N LEU A 69 -29.51 -3.79 17.69
CA LEU A 69 -30.74 -3.37 18.35
C LEU A 69 -31.56 -2.42 17.47
N ARG A 70 -30.89 -1.43 16.85
CA ARG A 70 -31.49 -0.50 15.88
C ARG A 70 -32.12 -1.24 14.70
N ALA A 71 -31.39 -2.15 14.07
CA ALA A 71 -31.90 -2.92 12.94
C ALA A 71 -33.11 -3.79 13.32
N GLY A 72 -33.07 -4.42 14.51
CA GLY A 72 -34.20 -5.16 15.06
C GLY A 72 -35.43 -4.28 15.30
N ALA A 73 -35.24 -3.12 15.94
CA ALA A 73 -36.29 -2.14 16.20
C ALA A 73 -36.88 -1.55 14.90
N GLU A 74 -36.05 -1.19 13.91
CA GLU A 74 -36.52 -0.73 12.60
C GLU A 74 -37.36 -1.80 11.87
N ASN A 75 -36.95 -3.07 11.93
CA ASN A 75 -37.70 -4.16 11.33
C ASN A 75 -39.03 -4.40 12.05
N LEU A 76 -39.04 -4.37 13.39
CA LEU A 76 -40.26 -4.47 14.18
C LEU A 76 -41.22 -3.30 13.93
N TYR A 77 -40.69 -2.08 13.82
CA TYR A 77 -41.46 -0.87 13.49
C TYR A 77 -42.13 -0.96 12.10
N LYS A 78 -41.41 -1.50 11.11
CA LYS A 78 -41.92 -1.75 9.75
C LYS A 78 -42.98 -2.87 9.73
N ALA A 79 -42.77 -3.94 10.49
CA ALA A 79 -43.68 -5.10 10.53
C ALA A 79 -44.94 -4.87 11.40
N THR A 80 -44.89 -3.95 12.36
CA THR A 80 -46.00 -3.72 13.31
C THR A 80 -47.09 -2.83 12.73
N SER A 81 -48.32 -3.36 12.69
CA SER A 81 -49.55 -2.63 12.37
C SER A 81 -50.25 -2.00 13.60
N ASN A 82 -49.93 -2.46 14.81
CA ASN A 82 -50.51 -1.92 16.05
C ASN A 82 -49.88 -0.56 16.40
N ARG A 83 -50.70 0.50 16.36
CA ARG A 83 -50.26 1.88 16.65
C ARG A 83 -49.55 2.04 18.00
N LYS A 84 -50.08 1.47 19.09
CA LYS A 84 -49.47 1.63 20.43
C LYS A 84 -48.07 1.02 20.48
N LEU A 85 -47.91 -0.19 19.96
CA LEU A 85 -46.62 -0.87 19.89
C LEU A 85 -45.65 -0.12 18.95
N ARG A 86 -46.16 0.40 17.82
CA ARG A 86 -45.39 1.22 16.89
C ARG A 86 -44.86 2.51 17.54
N ASP A 87 -45.68 3.18 18.35
CA ASP A 87 -45.29 4.38 19.10
C ASP A 87 -44.22 4.04 20.18
N THR A 88 -44.35 2.90 20.88
CA THR A 88 -43.31 2.40 21.80
C THR A 88 -41.99 2.09 21.08
N VAL A 89 -42.04 1.40 19.94
CA VAL A 89 -40.82 1.06 19.17
C VAL A 89 -40.15 2.31 18.58
N ALA A 90 -40.92 3.36 18.23
CA ALA A 90 -40.34 4.65 17.84
C ALA A 90 -39.55 5.32 18.98
N LEU A 91 -40.07 5.25 20.21
CA LEU A 91 -39.40 5.80 21.39
C LEU A 91 -38.08 5.05 21.67
N GLU A 92 -38.12 3.72 21.68
CA GLU A 92 -36.92 2.87 21.83
C GLU A 92 -35.89 3.12 20.72
N LEU A 93 -36.34 3.27 19.46
CA LEU A 93 -35.48 3.60 18.33
C LEU A 93 -34.80 4.97 18.51
N SER A 94 -35.47 5.95 19.13
CA SER A 94 -34.87 7.25 19.46
C SER A 94 -33.79 7.13 20.54
N PHE A 95 -34.01 6.30 21.56
CA PHE A 95 -33.04 6.02 22.62
C PHE A 95 -31.79 5.32 22.06
N VAL A 96 -31.97 4.27 21.25
CA VAL A 96 -30.88 3.55 20.57
C VAL A 96 -30.08 4.48 19.66
N ASN A 97 -30.72 5.39 18.92
CA ASN A 97 -30.01 6.37 18.09
C ASN A 97 -29.20 7.37 18.93
N SER A 98 -29.71 7.80 20.08
CA SER A 98 -29.00 8.66 21.02
C SER A 98 -27.77 7.96 21.63
N ASN A 99 -27.92 6.71 22.07
CA ASN A 99 -26.80 5.92 22.60
C ASN A 99 -25.73 5.65 21.52
N LEU A 100 -26.15 5.33 20.30
CA LEU A 100 -25.26 5.15 19.15
C LEU A 100 -24.44 6.43 18.85
N GLN A 101 -25.06 7.61 18.96
CA GLN A 101 -24.38 8.90 18.79
C GLN A 101 -23.33 9.13 19.88
N LEU A 102 -23.68 8.91 21.15
CA LEU A 102 -22.74 9.03 22.27
C LEU A 102 -21.53 8.09 22.13
N LEU A 103 -21.75 6.82 21.76
CA LEU A 103 -20.68 5.85 21.56
C LEU A 103 -19.75 6.23 20.40
N LYS A 104 -20.31 6.81 19.32
CA LYS A 104 -19.52 7.36 18.19
C LYS A 104 -18.69 8.56 18.61
N GLU A 105 -19.23 9.47 19.41
CA GLU A 105 -18.49 10.63 19.94
C GLU A 105 -17.33 10.19 20.86
N GLN A 106 -17.55 9.19 21.71
CA GLN A 106 -16.49 8.58 22.52
C GLN A 106 -15.41 7.91 21.65
N LEU A 107 -15.80 7.23 20.56
CA LEU A 107 -14.83 6.64 19.62
C LEU A 107 -14.04 7.73 18.88
N ALA A 108 -14.70 8.80 18.44
CA ALA A 108 -14.07 9.96 17.81
C ALA A 108 -13.08 10.66 18.75
N GLU A 109 -13.42 10.79 20.05
CA GLU A 109 -12.50 11.31 21.06
C GLU A 109 -11.25 10.42 21.20
N LEU A 110 -11.42 9.09 21.28
CA LEU A 110 -10.26 8.17 21.26
C LEU A 110 -9.46 8.24 19.95
N ASN A 111 -10.11 8.55 18.82
CA ASN A 111 -9.42 8.74 17.54
C ASN A 111 -8.69 10.11 17.45
N SER A 112 -9.06 11.08 18.28
CA SER A 112 -8.34 12.35 18.45
C SER A 112 -7.10 12.30 19.37
N SER A 113 -6.81 11.13 19.96
CA SER A 113 -5.62 10.92 20.82
C SER A 113 -4.32 10.73 20.00
N VAL A 114 -3.99 11.76 19.24
CA VAL A 114 -2.82 11.87 18.35
C VAL A 114 -1.48 11.71 19.09
N GLU A 115 -1.39 12.25 20.31
CA GLU A 115 -0.19 12.27 21.18
C GLU A 115 0.46 10.89 21.38
N ILE A 116 -0.35 9.83 21.49
CA ILE A 116 0.09 8.46 21.83
C ILE A 116 1.07 7.85 20.79
N TYR A 117 1.12 8.43 19.59
CA TYR A 117 1.98 8.01 18.48
C TYR A 117 3.07 9.02 18.12
N GLN A 118 3.14 10.19 18.75
CA GLN A 118 4.21 11.16 18.51
C GLN A 118 5.52 10.72 19.21
N SER A 119 6.64 11.42 18.97
CA SER A 119 7.93 11.20 19.68
C SER A 119 7.87 11.67 21.13
N GLU A 120 8.56 10.99 22.07
CA GLU A 120 8.51 11.34 23.51
C GLU A 120 9.00 12.78 23.82
N SER A 121 9.73 13.40 22.88
CA SER A 121 10.10 14.81 22.80
C SER A 121 8.93 15.77 22.45
N HIS A 122 7.70 15.51 22.91
CA HIS A 122 6.47 16.20 22.47
C HIS A 122 6.39 17.73 22.70
N ASN A 123 7.21 18.28 23.58
CA ASN A 123 7.10 19.68 24.01
C ASN A 123 7.54 20.62 22.87
N GLY A 124 6.72 21.61 22.55
CA GLY A 124 7.02 22.60 21.50
C GLY A 124 7.02 22.10 20.04
N ILE A 125 6.55 20.87 19.74
CA ILE A 125 6.53 20.36 18.35
C ILE A 125 5.08 20.24 17.81
N MET A 126 4.88 20.69 16.56
CA MET A 126 3.58 20.64 15.86
C MET A 126 3.10 19.19 15.67
N PRO A 127 1.91 18.78 16.17
CA PRO A 127 1.47 17.40 16.04
C PRO A 127 1.23 16.94 14.58
N MET A 128 1.73 15.76 14.24
CA MET A 128 1.40 15.02 13.01
C MET A 128 0.12 14.22 13.17
N ILE A 129 -0.62 13.93 12.10
CA ILE A 129 -1.80 13.07 12.12
C ILE A 129 -1.42 11.61 11.77
N PRO A 130 -1.43 10.68 12.75
CA PRO A 130 -1.34 9.25 12.51
C PRO A 130 -2.72 8.64 12.27
N LEU A 131 -2.80 7.65 11.39
CA LEU A 131 -4.03 6.91 11.13
C LEU A 131 -4.22 5.77 12.13
N GLY A 132 -5.46 5.55 12.55
CA GLY A 132 -5.84 4.34 13.28
C GLY A 132 -5.79 3.11 12.37
N LEU A 133 -5.46 1.95 12.94
CA LEU A 133 -5.57 0.67 12.21
C LEU A 133 -7.03 0.19 12.20
N LYS A 134 -7.48 -0.37 11.09
CA LYS A 134 -8.73 -1.12 10.96
C LYS A 134 -8.67 -2.36 11.84
N GLU A 135 -9.77 -2.65 12.53
CA GLU A 135 -9.94 -3.86 13.33
C GLU A 135 -10.62 -4.95 12.49
N THR A 136 -10.38 -6.23 12.80
CA THR A 136 -11.08 -7.38 12.19
C THR A 136 -11.45 -8.42 13.26
N LYS A 137 -12.50 -9.19 12.99
CA LYS A 137 -12.83 -10.39 13.76
C LYS A 137 -11.86 -11.55 13.49
N GLU A 138 -11.92 -12.54 14.36
CA GLU A 138 -11.20 -13.81 14.26
C GLU A 138 -11.88 -14.69 13.20
N ILE A 139 -11.07 -15.40 12.42
CA ILE A 139 -11.51 -16.30 11.36
C ILE A 139 -10.68 -17.56 11.52
N ASN A 140 -11.34 -18.71 11.57
CA ASN A 140 -10.69 -20.01 11.56
C ASN A 140 -10.76 -20.57 10.13
N PHE A 141 -9.60 -20.89 9.53
CA PHE A 141 -9.54 -21.48 8.20
C PHE A 141 -9.51 -23.02 8.22
N MET A 142 -9.32 -23.65 9.39
CA MET A 142 -9.13 -25.10 9.54
C MET A 142 -10.20 -25.93 8.84
N GLU A 143 -11.46 -25.76 9.22
CA GLU A 143 -12.60 -26.52 8.69
C GLU A 143 -12.83 -26.20 7.18
N PRO A 144 -13.04 -24.93 6.75
CA PRO A 144 -13.25 -24.61 5.33
C PRO A 144 -12.14 -25.07 4.39
N PHE A 145 -10.88 -25.06 4.82
CA PHE A 145 -9.75 -25.47 3.96
C PHE A 145 -9.54 -26.97 4.00
N SER A 146 -9.79 -27.65 5.13
CA SER A 146 -9.74 -29.11 5.20
C SER A 146 -10.78 -29.74 4.29
N ASP A 147 -12.02 -29.27 4.35
CA ASP A 147 -13.11 -29.74 3.49
C ASP A 147 -12.80 -29.49 2.00
N PHE A 148 -12.21 -28.33 1.68
CA PHE A 148 -11.80 -28.02 0.31
C PHE A 148 -10.62 -28.87 -0.18
N ILE A 149 -9.66 -29.22 0.68
CA ILE A 149 -8.54 -30.13 0.34
C ILE A 149 -9.07 -31.53 0.04
N LEU A 150 -9.95 -32.05 0.90
CA LEU A 150 -10.55 -33.36 0.74
C LEU A 150 -11.40 -33.45 -0.54
N GLU A 151 -12.28 -32.46 -0.77
CA GLU A 151 -13.23 -32.48 -1.89
C GLU A 151 -12.58 -32.12 -3.24
N HIS A 152 -11.81 -31.02 -3.29
CA HIS A 152 -11.29 -30.48 -4.57
C HIS A 152 -9.96 -31.12 -4.99
N TYR A 153 -9.06 -31.35 -4.04
CA TYR A 153 -7.74 -31.91 -4.33
C TYR A 153 -7.69 -33.43 -4.17
N SER A 154 -8.67 -34.05 -3.51
CA SER A 154 -8.66 -35.48 -3.16
C SER A 154 -7.41 -35.89 -2.38
N GLU A 155 -6.90 -34.99 -1.54
CA GLU A 155 -5.77 -35.23 -0.64
C GLU A 155 -6.23 -35.21 0.82
N GLU A 156 -5.45 -35.86 1.68
CA GLU A 156 -5.76 -36.01 3.11
C GLU A 156 -5.46 -34.71 3.88
N PRO A 157 -6.46 -34.06 4.53
CA PRO A 157 -6.26 -32.76 5.19
C PRO A 157 -5.24 -32.76 6.32
N SER A 158 -5.04 -33.89 7.00
CA SER A 158 -4.06 -34.00 8.09
C SER A 158 -2.63 -33.64 7.66
N MET A 159 -2.30 -33.79 6.38
CA MET A 159 -0.99 -33.43 5.80
C MET A 159 -0.77 -31.91 5.66
N TYR A 160 -1.78 -31.10 5.95
CA TYR A 160 -1.82 -29.65 5.74
C TYR A 160 -2.18 -28.83 7.00
N ILE A 161 -2.45 -29.48 8.13
CA ILE A 161 -2.85 -28.83 9.39
C ILE A 161 -1.90 -27.68 9.76
N ASP A 162 -0.59 -27.93 9.75
CA ASP A 162 0.43 -26.93 10.11
C ASP A 162 0.43 -25.71 9.18
N ALA A 163 0.15 -25.90 7.88
CA ALA A 163 0.08 -24.80 6.90
C ALA A 163 -1.19 -23.95 7.07
N ILE A 164 -2.32 -24.57 7.45
CA ILE A 164 -3.56 -23.85 7.76
C ILE A 164 -3.43 -23.13 9.11
N ALA A 165 -2.76 -23.75 10.09
CA ALA A 165 -2.44 -23.14 11.38
C ALA A 165 -1.54 -21.91 11.22
N ASP A 166 -0.39 -22.01 10.53
CA ASP A 166 0.52 -20.87 10.29
C ASP A 166 -0.19 -19.70 9.59
N MET A 167 -1.06 -19.97 8.61
CA MET A 167 -1.89 -18.91 8.00
C MET A 167 -2.86 -18.28 9.02
N THR A 168 -3.55 -19.10 9.81
CA THR A 168 -4.52 -18.64 10.82
C THR A 168 -3.83 -17.79 11.89
N ASP A 169 -2.65 -18.22 12.35
CA ASP A 169 -1.84 -17.52 13.35
C ASP A 169 -1.19 -16.27 12.79
N THR A 170 -0.66 -16.30 11.55
CA THR A 170 -0.17 -15.10 10.85
C THR A 170 -1.28 -14.05 10.72
N ARG A 171 -2.51 -14.47 10.39
CA ARG A 171 -3.68 -13.57 10.38
C ARG A 171 -4.01 -13.05 11.78
N GLN A 172 -4.02 -13.91 12.79
CA GLN A 172 -4.34 -13.51 14.15
C GLN A 172 -3.31 -12.51 14.71
N ALA A 173 -2.03 -12.69 14.38
CA ALA A 173 -0.96 -11.74 14.66
C ALA A 173 -1.15 -10.40 13.92
N SER A 174 -1.60 -10.42 12.66
CA SER A 174 -1.84 -9.21 11.84
C SER A 174 -2.91 -8.24 12.40
N LYS A 175 -3.73 -8.68 13.37
CA LYS A 175 -4.66 -7.82 14.13
C LYS A 175 -3.95 -6.89 15.11
N THR A 176 -2.79 -7.32 15.63
CA THR A 176 -1.96 -6.56 16.58
C THR A 176 -0.51 -6.56 16.11
N PRO A 177 -0.22 -5.93 14.96
CA PRO A 177 1.15 -5.80 14.46
C PRO A 177 1.92 -4.84 15.37
N SER A 178 3.23 -5.06 15.50
CA SER A 178 4.11 -4.07 16.15
C SER A 178 4.17 -2.78 15.31
N ARG A 179 4.68 -1.68 15.90
CA ARG A 179 4.70 -0.35 15.26
C ARG A 179 6.13 -0.04 14.79
N ASP A 180 6.66 -0.91 13.95
CA ASP A 180 8.07 -0.97 13.55
C ASP A 180 8.20 -1.82 12.27
N ALA A 181 9.45 -2.05 11.85
CA ALA A 181 9.77 -2.88 10.68
C ALA A 181 9.24 -4.32 10.81
N LEU A 182 9.17 -4.91 12.00
CA LEU A 182 8.62 -6.26 12.20
C LEU A 182 7.10 -6.30 11.95
N GLY A 183 6.39 -5.23 12.33
CA GLY A 183 4.96 -5.09 12.07
C GLY A 183 4.64 -4.88 10.60
N VAL A 184 5.48 -4.10 9.92
CA VAL A 184 5.49 -3.96 8.44
C VAL A 184 5.70 -5.33 7.78
N ALA A 185 6.73 -6.07 8.20
CA ALA A 185 7.05 -7.39 7.66
C ALA A 185 5.94 -8.42 7.88
N LEU A 186 5.29 -8.41 9.05
CA LEU A 186 4.13 -9.26 9.36
C LEU A 186 2.95 -8.99 8.42
N LEU A 187 2.61 -7.72 8.16
CA LEU A 187 1.53 -7.38 7.25
C LEU A 187 1.84 -7.74 5.79
N PHE A 188 3.09 -7.53 5.34
CA PHE A 188 3.53 -7.98 4.02
C PHE A 188 3.53 -9.51 3.90
N ARG A 189 3.99 -10.25 4.92
CA ARG A 189 3.90 -11.72 4.98
C ARG A 189 2.45 -12.15 4.79
N TYR A 190 1.52 -11.58 5.56
CA TYR A 190 0.10 -11.95 5.44
C TYR A 190 -0.47 -11.64 4.05
N TYR A 191 -0.21 -10.43 3.52
CA TYR A 191 -0.65 -10.02 2.18
C TYR A 191 -0.12 -10.96 1.08
N ASN A 192 1.15 -11.35 1.16
CA ASN A 192 1.77 -12.26 0.21
C ASN A 192 1.27 -13.71 0.37
N THR A 193 0.93 -14.16 1.59
CA THR A 193 0.22 -15.44 1.78
C THR A 193 -1.16 -15.44 1.10
N LEU A 194 -1.91 -14.34 1.18
CA LEU A 194 -3.23 -14.21 0.53
C LEU A 194 -3.20 -14.39 -1.00
N TYR A 195 -2.05 -14.20 -1.66
CA TYR A 195 -1.89 -14.52 -3.09
C TYR A 195 -2.06 -16.01 -3.39
N TYR A 196 -1.42 -16.88 -2.60
CA TYR A 196 -1.52 -18.33 -2.76
C TYR A 196 -2.90 -18.82 -2.35
N VAL A 197 -3.41 -18.32 -1.22
CA VAL A 197 -4.72 -18.70 -0.67
C VAL A 197 -5.85 -18.43 -1.64
N GLU A 198 -5.90 -17.24 -2.25
CA GLU A 198 -6.91 -16.89 -3.25
C GLU A 198 -6.95 -17.90 -4.40
N ARG A 199 -5.78 -18.26 -4.93
CA ARG A 199 -5.64 -19.18 -6.06
C ARG A 199 -5.92 -20.63 -5.69
N ARG A 200 -5.63 -21.03 -4.45
CA ARG A 200 -5.74 -22.43 -4.00
C ARG A 200 -7.10 -22.79 -3.42
N PHE A 201 -7.82 -21.84 -2.82
CA PHE A 201 -9.05 -22.14 -2.08
C PHE A 201 -10.28 -21.37 -2.57
N PHE A 202 -10.12 -20.22 -3.25
CA PHE A 202 -11.26 -19.34 -3.59
C PHE A 202 -11.64 -19.44 -5.09
N PRO A 203 -12.50 -20.41 -5.48
CA PRO A 203 -13.09 -20.46 -6.82
C PRO A 203 -14.12 -19.33 -6.99
N PRO A 204 -14.38 -18.88 -8.24
CA PRO A 204 -15.38 -17.85 -8.51
C PRO A 204 -16.83 -18.33 -8.33
N ASP A 205 -17.07 -19.63 -8.44
CA ASP A 205 -18.38 -20.28 -8.57
C ASP A 205 -18.84 -21.04 -7.32
N ARG A 206 -17.97 -21.29 -6.35
CA ARG A 206 -18.29 -22.00 -5.08
C ARG A 206 -18.10 -21.11 -3.86
N ASN A 207 -18.90 -21.36 -2.81
CA ASN A 207 -18.79 -20.68 -1.51
C ASN A 207 -18.06 -21.55 -0.48
N LEU A 208 -16.95 -21.05 0.06
CA LEU A 208 -16.23 -21.65 1.19
C LEU A 208 -16.87 -21.37 2.57
N GLY A 209 -17.85 -20.46 2.66
CA GLY A 209 -18.38 -20.01 3.95
C GLY A 209 -17.46 -19.08 4.75
N VAL A 210 -16.31 -18.68 4.19
CA VAL A 210 -15.38 -17.70 4.80
C VAL A 210 -15.86 -16.26 4.55
N TYR A 211 -15.94 -15.46 5.62
CA TYR A 211 -16.37 -14.06 5.58
C TYR A 211 -15.36 -13.16 6.30
N PHE A 212 -14.84 -12.18 5.58
CA PHE A 212 -13.90 -11.17 6.08
C PHE A 212 -14.67 -9.95 6.61
N GLU A 213 -14.75 -9.83 7.94
CA GLU A 213 -15.42 -8.71 8.61
C GLU A 213 -14.41 -7.75 9.23
N TRP A 214 -14.37 -6.54 8.68
CA TRP A 214 -13.50 -5.44 9.09
C TRP A 214 -14.30 -4.24 9.56
N TYR A 215 -13.74 -3.48 10.50
CA TYR A 215 -14.27 -2.20 10.93
C TYR A 215 -13.57 -1.07 10.20
N ASP A 216 -14.33 -0.04 9.86
CA ASP A 216 -13.86 1.21 9.30
C ASP A 216 -12.99 1.96 10.34
N SER A 217 -11.78 2.39 9.98
CA SER A 217 -10.85 3.02 10.93
C SER A 217 -11.26 4.44 11.36
N LEU A 218 -12.12 5.10 10.57
CA LEU A 218 -12.56 6.48 10.80
C LEU A 218 -13.89 6.49 11.56
N THR A 219 -14.85 5.67 11.11
CA THR A 219 -16.25 5.67 11.56
C THR A 219 -16.62 4.50 12.47
N GLY A 220 -15.79 3.46 12.57
CA GLY A 220 -16.04 2.24 13.35
C GLY A 220 -17.10 1.30 12.77
N VAL A 221 -17.68 1.62 11.61
CA VAL A 221 -18.76 0.83 11.00
C VAL A 221 -18.23 -0.51 10.46
N PRO A 222 -18.89 -1.65 10.74
CA PRO A 222 -18.51 -2.94 10.17
C PRO A 222 -18.78 -3.00 8.66
N SER A 223 -17.91 -3.71 7.94
CA SER A 223 -18.08 -4.11 6.55
C SER A 223 -17.66 -5.57 6.41
N CYS A 224 -18.48 -6.38 5.74
CA CYS A 224 -18.26 -7.80 5.60
C CYS A 224 -18.30 -8.20 4.12
N GLN A 225 -17.25 -8.89 3.64
CA GLN A 225 -17.22 -9.47 2.29
C GLN A 225 -16.62 -10.88 2.29
N ARG A 226 -16.89 -11.63 1.23
CA ARG A 226 -16.28 -12.94 0.94
C ARG A 226 -15.02 -12.85 0.07
N THR A 227 -14.67 -11.65 -0.44
CA THR A 227 -13.60 -11.48 -1.42
C THR A 227 -12.24 -11.36 -0.74
N ILE A 228 -11.22 -12.06 -1.24
CA ILE A 228 -9.83 -11.89 -0.79
C ILE A 228 -9.32 -10.47 -1.14
N ALA A 229 -9.87 -9.84 -2.19
CA ALA A 229 -9.57 -8.45 -2.53
C ALA A 229 -9.88 -7.48 -1.37
N PHE A 230 -10.99 -7.70 -0.64
CA PHE A 230 -11.31 -6.87 0.53
C PHE A 230 -10.33 -7.10 1.69
N GLU A 231 -9.98 -8.35 2.00
CA GLU A 231 -8.96 -8.69 3.01
C GLU A 231 -7.60 -8.05 2.69
N LYS A 232 -7.20 -8.11 1.41
CA LYS A 232 -5.98 -7.48 0.88
C LYS A 232 -6.00 -5.96 1.02
N ALA A 233 -7.08 -5.29 0.63
CA ALA A 233 -7.23 -3.84 0.76
C ALA A 233 -7.15 -3.38 2.23
N CYS A 234 -7.83 -4.09 3.14
CA CYS A 234 -7.79 -3.79 4.58
C CYS A 234 -6.40 -4.03 5.19
N THR A 235 -5.70 -5.09 4.77
CA THR A 235 -4.32 -5.38 5.20
C THR A 235 -3.35 -4.27 4.74
N LEU A 236 -3.47 -3.81 3.49
CA LEU A 236 -2.69 -2.68 2.98
C LEU A 236 -3.02 -1.36 3.68
N PHE A 237 -4.29 -1.11 3.99
CA PHE A 237 -4.67 0.08 4.75
C PHE A 237 -3.97 0.10 6.13
N ASN A 238 -3.92 -1.05 6.81
CA ASN A 238 -3.18 -1.18 8.07
C ASN A 238 -1.67 -1.00 7.89
N LEU A 239 -1.09 -1.43 6.76
CA LEU A 239 0.31 -1.21 6.43
C LEU A 239 0.61 0.29 6.28
N GLY A 240 -0.20 1.02 5.50
CA GLY A 240 -0.12 2.48 5.40
C GLY A 240 -0.28 3.15 6.76
N GLY A 241 -1.26 2.69 7.55
CA GLY A 241 -1.50 3.15 8.93
C GLY A 241 -0.29 2.98 9.86
N ILE A 242 0.43 1.85 9.80
CA ILE A 242 1.68 1.66 10.57
C ILE A 242 2.73 2.69 10.13
N TYR A 243 2.94 2.90 8.82
CA TYR A 243 3.89 3.90 8.36
C TYR A 243 3.54 5.31 8.84
N THR A 244 2.27 5.70 8.91
CA THR A 244 1.87 6.99 9.52
C THR A 244 2.21 7.09 11.01
N GLN A 245 2.10 5.98 11.75
CA GLN A 245 2.43 5.89 13.18
C GLN A 245 3.94 5.85 13.43
N ILE A 246 4.73 5.33 12.48
CA ILE A 246 6.20 5.38 12.52
C ILE A 246 6.67 6.80 12.21
N GLY A 247 6.17 7.41 11.13
CA GLY A 247 6.50 8.78 10.72
C GLY A 247 6.24 9.81 11.81
N ALA A 248 5.08 9.74 12.47
CA ALA A 248 4.74 10.61 13.59
C ALA A 248 5.64 10.42 14.83
N ARG A 249 6.25 9.24 15.01
CA ARG A 249 7.08 8.90 16.18
C ARG A 249 8.55 9.28 16.02
N HIS A 250 9.04 9.53 14.80
CA HIS A 250 10.43 9.91 14.59
C HIS A 250 10.75 11.26 15.26
N ASP A 251 11.97 11.38 15.78
CA ASP A 251 12.43 12.59 16.44
C ASP A 251 12.80 13.66 15.42
N ARG A 252 11.93 14.67 15.30
CA ARG A 252 12.02 15.75 14.31
C ARG A 252 12.96 16.89 14.71
N THR A 253 13.64 16.78 15.85
CA THR A 253 14.74 17.70 16.22
C THR A 253 16.06 17.39 15.50
N THR A 254 16.11 16.31 14.71
CA THR A 254 17.33 15.87 13.99
C THR A 254 17.06 15.65 12.50
N GLU A 255 18.01 16.02 11.64
CA GLU A 255 17.88 15.80 10.18
C GLU A 255 17.58 14.34 9.82
N ARG A 256 18.28 13.38 10.45
CA ARG A 256 18.09 11.95 10.23
C ARG A 256 16.68 11.50 10.62
N GLY A 257 16.13 12.02 11.72
CA GLY A 257 14.76 11.70 12.13
C GLY A 257 13.72 12.30 11.19
N LEU A 258 13.97 13.50 10.66
CA LEU A 258 13.15 14.13 9.62
C LEU A 258 13.17 13.32 8.32
N ASP A 259 14.33 12.87 7.84
CA ASP A 259 14.43 12.04 6.63
C ASP A 259 13.66 10.71 6.77
N LEU A 260 13.75 10.06 7.94
CA LEU A 260 12.99 8.84 8.23
C LEU A 260 11.47 9.10 8.36
N ALA A 261 11.07 10.27 8.85
CA ALA A 261 9.67 10.69 8.89
C ALA A 261 9.12 10.94 7.47
N VAL A 262 9.88 11.64 6.62
CA VAL A 262 9.56 11.86 5.20
C VAL A 262 9.38 10.53 4.47
N ASP A 263 10.35 9.62 4.58
CA ASP A 263 10.29 8.30 3.96
C ASP A 263 9.06 7.50 4.42
N SER A 264 8.77 7.53 5.72
CA SER A 264 7.58 6.87 6.29
C SER A 264 6.28 7.43 5.74
N PHE A 265 6.12 8.77 5.67
CA PHE A 265 4.92 9.38 5.10
C PHE A 265 4.79 9.15 3.59
N LEU A 266 5.89 9.16 2.83
CA LEU A 266 5.88 8.86 1.40
C LEU A 266 5.53 7.40 1.09
N ARG A 267 5.96 6.44 1.92
CA ARG A 267 5.51 5.04 1.85
C ARG A 267 4.03 4.90 2.16
N ALA A 268 3.53 5.58 3.20
CA ALA A 268 2.11 5.59 3.52
C ALA A 268 1.27 6.15 2.35
N ALA A 269 1.69 7.29 1.78
CA ALA A 269 1.04 7.90 0.61
C ALA A 269 1.04 6.97 -0.61
N GLY A 270 2.17 6.30 -0.90
CA GLY A 270 2.27 5.33 -1.99
C GLY A 270 1.38 4.10 -1.80
N ILE A 271 1.20 3.63 -0.56
CA ILE A 271 0.27 2.54 -0.22
C ILE A 271 -1.19 3.00 -0.41
N PHE A 272 -1.60 4.16 0.09
CA PHE A 272 -2.97 4.65 -0.09
C PHE A 272 -3.30 4.92 -1.57
N ARG A 273 -2.33 5.43 -2.35
CA ARG A 273 -2.47 5.54 -3.82
C ARG A 273 -2.60 4.18 -4.49
N HIS A 274 -1.77 3.19 -4.12
CA HIS A 274 -1.92 1.83 -4.66
C HIS A 274 -3.29 1.21 -4.32
N ILE A 275 -3.84 1.48 -3.12
CA ILE A 275 -5.20 1.03 -2.76
C ILE A 275 -6.25 1.70 -3.66
N TYR A 276 -6.15 3.02 -3.86
CA TYR A 276 -7.02 3.80 -4.73
C TYR A 276 -7.06 3.25 -6.16
N ASP A 277 -5.88 3.01 -6.75
CA ASP A 277 -5.75 2.53 -8.13
C ASP A 277 -6.25 1.08 -8.31
N THR A 278 -6.21 0.26 -7.25
CA THR A 278 -6.44 -1.19 -7.34
C THR A 278 -7.83 -1.64 -6.85
N PHE A 279 -8.43 -0.97 -5.85
CA PHE A 279 -9.64 -1.45 -5.15
C PHE A 279 -10.82 -0.47 -5.25
N THR A 280 -11.30 -0.24 -6.47
CA THR A 280 -12.30 0.81 -6.79
C THR A 280 -13.69 0.62 -6.15
N ASN A 281 -14.10 -0.61 -5.82
CA ASN A 281 -15.44 -0.95 -5.35
C ASN A 281 -15.46 -1.38 -3.86
N ALA A 282 -14.70 -0.68 -3.01
CA ALA A 282 -14.61 -1.01 -1.59
C ALA A 282 -15.92 -0.68 -0.82
N PRO A 283 -16.30 -1.49 0.19
CA PRO A 283 -17.57 -1.35 0.91
C PRO A 283 -17.51 -0.34 2.08
N SER A 284 -16.32 -0.09 2.63
CA SER A 284 -16.10 0.79 3.79
C SER A 284 -15.78 2.22 3.35
N MET A 285 -16.01 3.20 4.23
CA MET A 285 -15.85 4.62 3.92
C MET A 285 -14.37 4.99 3.84
N ASP A 286 -13.54 4.43 4.71
CA ASP A 286 -12.08 4.59 4.75
C ASP A 286 -11.33 4.11 3.49
N LEU A 287 -11.97 3.28 2.66
CA LEU A 287 -11.45 2.81 1.38
C LEU A 287 -12.10 3.52 0.17
N LYS A 288 -12.92 4.56 0.37
CA LYS A 288 -13.51 5.31 -0.76
C LYS A 288 -12.46 6.19 -1.44
N PRO A 289 -12.52 6.36 -2.78
CA PRO A 289 -11.59 7.21 -3.54
C PRO A 289 -11.42 8.61 -2.94
N GLN A 290 -12.52 9.29 -2.58
CA GLN A 290 -12.49 10.65 -2.03
C GLN A 290 -11.78 10.74 -0.66
N VAL A 291 -11.83 9.67 0.13
CA VAL A 291 -11.15 9.60 1.43
C VAL A 291 -9.68 9.28 1.21
N LEU A 292 -9.37 8.30 0.35
CA LEU A 292 -8.00 7.95 0.00
C LEU A 292 -7.22 9.12 -0.62
N ASP A 293 -7.86 9.96 -1.45
CA ASP A 293 -7.25 11.18 -1.99
C ASP A 293 -6.88 12.19 -0.89
N VAL A 294 -7.75 12.38 0.12
CA VAL A 294 -7.45 13.20 1.31
C VAL A 294 -6.32 12.58 2.13
N LEU A 295 -6.29 11.25 2.32
CA LEU A 295 -5.22 10.57 3.04
C LEU A 295 -3.86 10.70 2.32
N VAL A 296 -3.81 10.55 0.99
CA VAL A 296 -2.60 10.77 0.19
C VAL A 296 -2.13 12.23 0.30
N SER A 297 -3.05 13.19 0.19
CA SER A 297 -2.74 14.62 0.30
C SER A 297 -2.19 14.99 1.68
N LEU A 298 -2.79 14.44 2.74
CA LEU A 298 -2.36 14.64 4.13
C LEU A 298 -0.95 14.08 4.37
N MET A 299 -0.65 12.88 3.86
CA MET A 299 0.69 12.29 3.99
C MET A 299 1.75 13.08 3.23
N LEU A 300 1.43 13.60 2.03
CA LEU A 300 2.34 14.47 1.28
C LEU A 300 2.60 15.80 2.00
N SER A 301 1.55 16.45 2.52
CA SER A 301 1.68 17.71 3.27
C SER A 301 2.52 17.53 4.55
N GLN A 302 2.34 16.40 5.25
CA GLN A 302 3.16 16.05 6.42
C GLN A 302 4.61 15.71 6.07
N ALA A 303 4.87 15.13 4.89
CA ALA A 303 6.24 14.95 4.40
C ALA A 303 6.90 16.31 4.10
N ARG A 304 6.19 17.28 3.52
CA ARG A 304 6.73 18.64 3.33
C ARG A 304 6.99 19.38 4.63
N GLU A 305 6.11 19.24 5.62
CA GLU A 305 6.31 19.80 6.95
C GLU A 305 7.64 19.35 7.58
N CYS A 306 7.99 18.06 7.46
CA CYS A 306 9.32 17.58 7.87
C CYS A 306 10.48 18.18 7.03
N LEU A 307 10.28 18.42 5.73
CA LEU A 307 11.30 19.04 4.87
C LEU A 307 11.50 20.53 5.16
N PHE A 308 10.43 21.24 5.50
CA PHE A 308 10.48 22.62 5.98
C PHE A 308 11.21 22.72 7.33
N GLU A 309 10.91 21.83 8.28
CA GLU A 309 11.65 21.75 9.55
C GLU A 309 13.13 21.43 9.32
N LYS A 310 13.46 20.58 8.33
CA LYS A 310 14.85 20.29 7.96
C LYS A 310 15.57 21.53 7.42
N LEU A 311 14.92 22.31 6.54
CA LEU A 311 15.47 23.60 6.10
C LEU A 311 15.66 24.57 7.26
N GLN A 312 14.75 24.60 8.24
CA GLN A 312 14.88 25.46 9.41
C GLN A 312 16.11 25.08 10.26
N LEU A 313 16.31 23.79 10.55
CA LEU A 313 17.50 23.30 11.27
C LEU A 313 18.80 23.63 10.53
N GLN A 314 18.82 23.53 9.20
CA GLN A 314 19.99 23.88 8.39
C GLN A 314 20.34 25.38 8.49
N ILE A 315 19.33 26.25 8.47
CA ILE A 315 19.51 27.70 8.62
C ILE A 315 19.96 28.06 10.05
N GLU A 316 19.39 27.42 11.07
CA GLU A 316 19.79 27.60 12.47
C GLU A 316 21.25 27.16 12.71
N ALA A 317 21.71 26.09 12.05
CA ALA A 317 23.10 25.65 12.10
C ALA A 317 24.07 26.64 11.43
N ILE A 318 23.69 27.20 10.27
CA ILE A 318 24.48 28.21 9.54
C ILE A 318 24.59 29.52 10.34
N GLY A 319 23.53 29.92 11.05
CA GLY A 319 23.49 31.15 11.85
C GLY A 319 24.50 31.21 13.01
N LEU A 320 25.17 30.10 13.33
CA LEU A 320 26.28 30.04 14.29
C LEU A 320 27.66 30.38 13.66
N SER A 321 27.74 30.53 12.33
CA SER A 321 28.98 30.77 11.58
C SER A 321 28.83 31.88 10.52
N GLU A 322 29.00 33.14 10.95
CA GLU A 322 29.12 34.39 10.17
C GLU A 322 27.97 34.75 9.19
N PHE A 323 27.44 35.97 9.35
CA PHE A 323 26.38 36.56 8.51
C PHE A 323 26.84 36.77 7.06
N SER A 324 26.06 36.29 6.08
CA SER A 324 26.40 36.47 4.66
C SER A 324 25.18 36.55 3.73
N CYS A 325 25.41 36.88 2.45
CA CYS A 325 24.36 36.96 1.41
C CYS A 325 23.61 35.62 1.19
N SER A 326 24.17 34.50 1.67
CA SER A 326 23.49 33.19 1.78
C SER A 326 22.14 33.25 2.50
N ASP A 327 22.02 34.14 3.49
CA ASP A 327 20.97 34.05 4.50
C ASP A 327 19.64 34.56 3.94
N SER A 328 19.67 35.67 3.18
CA SER A 328 18.50 36.21 2.49
C SER A 328 17.90 35.22 1.49
N GLN A 329 18.73 34.48 0.74
CA GLN A 329 18.23 33.44 -0.18
C GLN A 329 17.64 32.26 0.61
N SER A 330 18.31 31.81 1.66
CA SER A 330 17.82 30.70 2.50
C SER A 330 16.48 31.02 3.16
N PHE A 331 16.27 32.25 3.64
CA PHE A 331 14.97 32.71 4.14
C PHE A 331 13.90 32.83 3.03
N ARG A 332 14.25 33.21 1.80
CA ARG A 332 13.30 33.15 0.66
C ARG A 332 12.83 31.72 0.39
N ASP A 333 13.75 30.77 0.43
CA ASP A 333 13.47 29.37 0.14
C ASP A 333 12.57 28.75 1.23
N LEU A 334 12.85 29.07 2.51
CA LEU A 334 12.01 28.67 3.64
C LEU A 334 10.61 29.33 3.60
N ALA A 335 10.53 30.59 3.16
CA ALA A 335 9.26 31.29 2.95
C ALA A 335 8.42 30.67 1.83
N GLY A 336 9.06 30.30 0.71
CA GLY A 336 8.41 29.62 -0.41
C GLY A 336 7.86 28.24 -0.03
N GLU A 337 8.63 27.45 0.73
CA GLU A 337 8.20 26.11 1.15
C GLU A 337 7.02 26.21 2.14
N ALA A 338 7.05 27.17 3.07
CA ALA A 338 5.92 27.45 3.95
C ALA A 338 4.66 27.88 3.17
N ALA A 339 4.82 28.72 2.13
CA ALA A 339 3.71 29.11 1.26
C ALA A 339 3.15 27.90 0.47
N GLN A 340 4.00 26.98 0.01
CA GLN A 340 3.57 25.73 -0.62
C GLN A 340 2.78 24.84 0.35
N ILE A 341 3.26 24.67 1.59
CA ILE A 341 2.58 23.88 2.62
C ILE A 341 1.21 24.50 2.98
N SER A 342 1.15 25.83 3.13
CA SER A 342 -0.11 26.55 3.35
C SER A 342 -1.11 26.33 2.21
N HIS A 343 -0.64 26.40 0.96
CA HIS A 343 -1.46 26.15 -0.23
C HIS A 343 -2.01 24.71 -0.24
N GLU A 344 -1.17 23.70 0.03
CA GLU A 344 -1.60 22.29 0.02
C GLU A 344 -2.60 21.98 1.14
N TYR A 345 -2.41 22.49 2.36
CA TYR A 345 -3.41 22.36 3.43
C TYR A 345 -4.73 23.09 3.10
N ASN A 346 -4.67 24.25 2.43
CA ASN A 346 -5.87 24.97 1.98
C ASN A 346 -6.64 24.23 0.88
N GLU A 347 -5.96 23.70 -0.15
CA GLU A 347 -6.60 22.86 -1.17
C GLU A 347 -7.18 21.58 -0.58
N MET A 348 -6.47 20.93 0.37
CA MET A 348 -7.03 19.80 1.12
C MET A 348 -8.27 20.21 1.93
N HIS A 349 -8.29 21.39 2.57
CA HIS A 349 -9.47 21.87 3.30
C HIS A 349 -10.68 22.06 2.37
N LYS A 350 -10.48 22.67 1.20
CA LYS A 350 -11.52 22.83 0.16
C LYS A 350 -12.03 21.46 -0.31
N ASN A 351 -11.13 20.51 -0.57
CA ASN A 351 -11.48 19.14 -0.97
C ASN A 351 -12.24 18.37 0.12
N ILE A 352 -11.94 18.61 1.40
CA ILE A 352 -12.67 18.02 2.54
C ILE A 352 -14.10 18.56 2.64
N GLN A 353 -14.28 19.87 2.42
CA GLN A 353 -15.61 20.49 2.39
C GLN A 353 -16.42 20.05 1.17
N ALA A 354 -15.87 20.17 -0.04
CA ALA A 354 -16.59 19.97 -1.30
C ALA A 354 -17.09 18.52 -1.52
N ASN A 355 -16.44 17.53 -0.90
CA ASN A 355 -16.81 16.11 -1.00
C ASN A 355 -17.58 15.60 0.23
N ASP A 356 -18.02 16.49 1.14
CA ASP A 356 -18.65 16.15 2.43
C ASP A 356 -17.83 15.16 3.30
N THR A 357 -16.51 15.00 3.06
CA THR A 357 -15.70 14.01 3.79
C THR A 357 -15.48 14.39 5.25
N HIS A 358 -15.68 15.66 5.61
CA HIS A 358 -15.74 16.13 7.00
C HIS A 358 -16.78 15.38 7.86
N THR A 359 -17.82 14.78 7.25
CA THR A 359 -18.83 13.98 7.97
C THR A 359 -18.29 12.59 8.41
N TYR A 360 -17.13 12.17 7.89
CA TYR A 360 -16.54 10.85 8.12
C TYR A 360 -15.13 10.90 8.72
N LEU A 361 -14.37 11.96 8.42
CA LEU A 361 -13.08 12.23 9.03
C LEU A 361 -13.26 12.67 10.50
N PRO A 362 -12.34 12.31 11.42
CA PRO A 362 -12.35 12.84 12.78
C PRO A 362 -12.33 14.38 12.77
N GLU A 363 -13.22 15.02 13.54
CA GLU A 363 -13.34 16.49 13.60
C GLU A 363 -12.00 17.18 13.93
N CYS A 364 -11.20 16.56 14.81
CA CYS A 364 -9.85 17.02 15.13
C CYS A 364 -8.89 17.08 13.93
N TRP A 365 -9.03 16.21 12.92
CA TRP A 365 -8.22 16.24 11.71
C TRP A 365 -8.72 17.34 10.78
N ALA A 366 -10.04 17.37 10.53
CA ALA A 366 -10.68 18.39 9.71
C ALA A 366 -10.47 19.82 10.25
N GLY A 367 -10.35 19.98 11.57
CA GLY A 367 -10.01 21.23 12.25
C GLY A 367 -8.51 21.54 12.31
N LEU A 368 -7.62 20.54 12.32
CA LEU A 368 -6.16 20.78 12.36
C LEU A 368 -5.62 21.20 10.98
N VAL A 369 -6.22 20.73 9.89
CA VAL A 369 -5.85 21.13 8.52
C VAL A 369 -5.89 22.66 8.30
N PRO A 370 -6.99 23.39 8.54
CA PRO A 370 -7.00 24.85 8.37
C PRO A 370 -6.13 25.58 9.41
N VAL A 371 -5.98 25.03 10.62
CA VAL A 371 -5.03 25.54 11.62
C VAL A 371 -3.59 25.51 11.10
N LYS A 372 -3.18 24.40 10.46
CA LYS A 372 -1.85 24.31 9.81
C LYS A 372 -1.76 25.24 8.61
N ALA A 373 -2.81 25.35 7.79
CA ALA A 373 -2.82 26.25 6.64
C ALA A 373 -2.49 27.72 7.00
N GLU A 374 -3.15 28.26 8.03
CA GLU A 374 -2.90 29.62 8.51
C GLU A 374 -1.54 29.76 9.24
N LEU A 375 -1.10 28.75 9.98
CA LEU A 375 0.23 28.79 10.61
C LEU A 375 1.37 28.76 9.58
N TYR A 376 1.26 27.97 8.52
CA TYR A 376 2.26 27.97 7.45
C TYR A 376 2.17 29.23 6.57
N LYS A 377 0.99 29.86 6.45
CA LYS A 377 0.88 31.21 5.88
C LYS A 377 1.66 32.22 6.74
N ALA A 378 1.53 32.16 8.06
CA ALA A 378 2.30 33.01 8.96
C ALA A 378 3.82 32.81 8.81
N PHE A 379 4.30 31.56 8.78
CA PHE A 379 5.71 31.26 8.54
C PHE A 379 6.21 31.79 7.20
N ALA A 380 5.42 31.66 6.13
CA ALA A 380 5.77 32.20 4.80
C ALA A 380 6.01 33.71 4.86
N HIS A 381 5.11 34.44 5.50
CA HIS A 381 5.22 35.89 5.66
C HIS A 381 6.38 36.30 6.59
N PHE A 382 6.55 35.61 7.71
CA PHE A 382 7.64 35.85 8.66
C PHE A 382 9.03 35.65 8.02
N TYR A 383 9.26 34.53 7.32
CA TYR A 383 10.54 34.31 6.65
C TYR A 383 10.72 35.19 5.40
N LYS A 384 9.64 35.57 4.71
CA LYS A 384 9.70 36.58 3.65
C LYS A 384 10.17 37.92 4.21
N ALA A 385 9.64 38.38 5.36
CA ALA A 385 10.10 39.58 6.03
C ALA A 385 11.59 39.50 6.43
N ARG A 386 12.07 38.34 6.90
CA ARG A 386 13.50 38.11 7.20
C ARG A 386 14.39 38.20 5.98
N SER A 387 13.94 37.70 4.82
CA SER A 387 14.71 37.78 3.58
C SER A 387 14.92 39.21 3.04
N ILE A 388 14.07 40.16 3.44
CA ILE A 388 14.12 41.55 3.02
C ILE A 388 15.17 42.32 3.85
N ASP A 389 16.23 42.77 3.19
CA ASP A 389 17.13 43.78 3.75
C ASP A 389 16.54 45.18 3.51
N ALA A 390 16.28 45.88 4.61
CA ALA A 390 15.79 47.25 4.62
C ALA A 390 16.79 48.19 5.34
N THR A 391 17.98 47.70 5.70
CA THR A 391 18.94 48.44 6.51
C THR A 391 19.58 49.59 5.74
N ASP A 392 19.73 49.48 4.41
CA ASP A 392 20.30 50.54 3.59
C ASP A 392 19.32 51.69 3.30
N GLU A 393 18.03 51.42 3.15
CA GLU A 393 17.00 52.48 3.09
C GLU A 393 16.92 53.25 4.42
N ILE A 394 16.98 52.53 5.55
CA ILE A 394 17.03 53.08 6.91
C ILE A 394 18.28 53.94 7.15
N LYS A 395 19.42 53.61 6.54
CA LYS A 395 20.63 54.45 6.59
C LYS A 395 20.53 55.65 5.64
N ALA A 396 19.91 55.48 4.47
CA ALA A 396 19.81 56.53 3.45
C ALA A 396 18.94 57.72 3.90
N SER A 397 17.90 57.50 4.71
CA SER A 397 17.05 58.57 5.27
C SER A 397 17.78 59.51 6.24
N HIS A 398 19.00 59.17 6.69
CA HIS A 398 19.82 60.05 7.53
C HIS A 398 20.61 61.13 6.76
N LEU A 399 20.68 61.09 5.41
CA LEU A 399 21.35 62.14 4.64
C LEU A 399 20.35 63.22 4.18
N PRO A 400 20.60 64.53 4.46
CA PRO A 400 19.77 65.60 3.94
C PRO A 400 19.94 65.69 2.41
N SER A 401 18.81 65.75 1.70
CA SER A 401 18.74 65.70 0.25
C SER A 401 19.37 66.92 -0.44
N GLN A 402 20.64 66.82 -0.84
CA GLN A 402 21.18 67.70 -1.87
C GLN A 402 20.65 67.27 -3.24
N LYS A 403 19.65 68.00 -3.74
CA LYS A 403 19.20 67.93 -5.13
C LYS A 403 20.36 68.32 -6.08
N SER A 404 21.11 67.34 -6.56
CA SER A 404 22.03 67.50 -7.68
C SER A 404 21.32 67.18 -8.99
N HIS A 405 20.76 68.20 -9.63
CA HIS A 405 20.44 68.11 -11.06
C HIS A 405 21.74 67.99 -11.84
N SER A 406 22.03 66.80 -12.38
CA SER A 406 23.00 66.64 -13.48
C SER A 406 22.26 66.11 -14.72
N LYS A 407 22.14 66.99 -15.72
CA LYS A 407 21.70 66.67 -17.08
C LYS A 407 22.94 66.42 -17.94
N LEU A 408 22.77 65.58 -18.97
CA LEU A 408 23.71 65.31 -20.08
C LEU A 408 24.90 64.41 -19.68
N SER A 409 25.41 63.54 -20.56
CA SER A 409 25.38 63.58 -22.03
C SER A 409 25.10 62.20 -22.69
N ALA A 410 24.80 62.24 -23.99
CA ALA A 410 24.56 61.07 -24.85
C ALA A 410 25.79 60.79 -25.76
N GLU A 411 25.66 59.80 -26.65
CA GLU A 411 26.67 59.26 -27.59
C GLU A 411 27.69 58.28 -26.95
N SER A 412 28.01 57.11 -27.52
CA SER A 412 27.47 56.41 -28.70
C SER A 412 27.96 54.94 -28.76
N PHE A 413 27.11 53.96 -29.10
CA PHE A 413 27.46 52.81 -29.97
C PHE A 413 26.20 52.10 -30.49
N ILE A 414 26.29 51.41 -31.64
CA ILE A 414 25.16 50.89 -32.43
C ILE A 414 25.10 49.36 -32.40
N GLY A 415 23.89 48.77 -32.31
CA GLY A 415 23.67 47.33 -32.51
C GLY A 415 22.24 46.84 -32.25
N ASN A 416 21.43 46.77 -33.32
CA ASN A 416 20.08 46.17 -33.52
C ASN A 416 19.49 45.29 -32.38
N SER A 417 18.27 45.47 -31.83
CA SER A 417 16.90 45.70 -32.39
C SER A 417 16.08 44.43 -32.70
N GLN A 418 14.81 44.45 -32.25
CA GLN A 418 13.71 43.44 -32.35
C GLN A 418 13.86 42.21 -31.43
N GLU A 419 12.92 41.83 -30.55
CA GLU A 419 11.52 42.26 -30.24
C GLU A 419 11.20 41.75 -28.79
N VAL A 420 10.42 42.36 -27.86
CA VAL A 420 9.29 43.35 -27.87
C VAL A 420 8.02 42.76 -28.50
N GLU A 421 6.87 42.56 -27.86
CA GLU A 421 6.13 43.17 -26.72
C GLU A 421 5.48 42.02 -25.86
N SER A 422 4.95 42.18 -24.65
CA SER A 422 3.91 43.14 -24.24
C SER A 422 3.99 43.56 -22.76
N ILE A 423 4.06 44.86 -22.52
CA ILE A 423 3.85 45.49 -21.21
C ILE A 423 2.44 46.08 -21.20
N TYR A 424 1.52 45.54 -20.38
CA TYR A 424 0.34 46.25 -19.89
C TYR A 424 -0.11 45.63 -18.56
N GLY A 425 0.45 46.16 -17.47
CA GLY A 425 0.11 45.81 -16.09
C GLY A 425 0.32 47.05 -15.22
N THR A 426 -0.78 47.63 -14.76
CA THR A 426 -0.87 48.92 -14.07
C THR A 426 0.03 49.06 -12.84
N SER A 427 0.89 50.08 -12.85
CA SER A 427 1.33 50.90 -11.70
C SER A 427 1.09 50.32 -10.29
N GLU A 428 1.88 49.34 -9.86
CA GLU A 428 2.12 49.17 -8.43
C GLU A 428 3.02 50.32 -7.95
N GLU A 429 2.53 51.10 -7.00
CA GLU A 429 3.35 52.13 -6.34
C GLU A 429 4.54 51.47 -5.64
N ALA A 430 5.72 52.08 -5.76
CA ALA A 430 6.97 51.54 -5.23
C ALA A 430 7.02 51.62 -3.70
N ALA A 431 6.30 50.71 -3.03
CA ALA A 431 6.37 50.51 -1.60
C ALA A 431 7.83 50.20 -1.21
N THR A 432 8.35 50.96 -0.25
CA THR A 432 9.73 50.84 0.24
C THR A 432 10.01 49.44 0.79
N SER A 433 11.28 49.01 0.81
CA SER A 433 11.70 47.76 1.45
C SER A 433 11.18 47.68 2.90
N VAL A 434 11.21 48.82 3.61
CA VAL A 434 10.62 48.99 4.95
C VAL A 434 9.10 48.70 4.98
N ALA A 435 8.32 49.31 4.09
CA ALA A 435 6.86 49.13 4.06
C ALA A 435 6.49 47.67 3.74
N ASN A 436 7.19 47.03 2.79
CA ASN A 436 6.97 45.63 2.44
C ASN A 436 7.30 44.69 3.62
N LYS A 437 8.40 44.95 4.35
CA LYS A 437 8.77 44.17 5.54
C LYS A 437 7.75 44.32 6.68
N LEU A 438 7.24 45.53 6.92
CA LEU A 438 6.17 45.76 7.90
C LEU A 438 4.86 45.06 7.51
N ALA A 439 4.47 45.10 6.23
CA ALA A 439 3.28 44.40 5.73
C ALA A 439 3.36 42.89 5.96
N HIS A 440 4.49 42.26 5.61
CA HIS A 440 4.68 40.83 5.86
C HIS A 440 4.66 40.49 7.36
N LEU A 441 5.27 41.28 8.23
CA LEU A 441 5.23 41.02 9.69
C LEU A 441 3.83 41.19 10.29
N LYS A 442 3.04 42.18 9.85
CA LYS A 442 1.63 42.32 10.27
C LYS A 442 0.77 41.14 9.81
N GLU A 443 0.90 40.72 8.56
CA GLU A 443 0.15 39.60 8.00
C GLU A 443 0.53 38.26 8.65
N ALA A 444 1.80 38.10 9.05
CA ALA A 444 2.24 36.95 9.84
C ALA A 444 1.54 36.92 11.21
N LEU A 445 1.49 38.04 11.94
CA LEU A 445 0.79 38.13 13.23
C LEU A 445 -0.72 37.86 13.08
N ALA A 446 -1.38 38.46 12.09
CA ALA A 446 -2.80 38.24 11.81
C ALA A 446 -3.11 36.76 11.51
N SER A 447 -2.27 36.10 10.71
CA SER A 447 -2.39 34.66 10.39
C SER A 447 -2.18 33.77 11.64
N ILE A 448 -1.31 34.16 12.58
CA ILE A 448 -1.14 33.45 13.87
C ILE A 448 -2.38 33.63 14.77
N GLU A 449 -2.92 34.84 14.88
CA GLU A 449 -4.14 35.10 15.66
C GLU A 449 -5.33 34.30 15.12
N GLU A 450 -5.46 34.18 13.80
CA GLU A 450 -6.48 33.36 13.14
C GLU A 450 -6.26 31.86 13.38
N ALA A 451 -5.02 31.36 13.28
CA ALA A 451 -4.70 29.97 13.65
C ALA A 451 -5.06 29.67 15.13
N GLN A 452 -4.77 30.60 16.05
CA GLN A 452 -5.18 30.51 17.46
C GLN A 452 -6.70 30.62 17.64
N ARG A 453 -7.42 31.37 16.79
CA ARG A 453 -8.89 31.43 16.78
C ARG A 453 -9.47 30.09 16.35
N LEU A 454 -8.99 29.52 15.25
CA LEU A 454 -9.40 28.22 14.73
C LEU A 454 -9.14 27.09 15.76
N GLN A 455 -7.98 27.10 16.43
CA GLN A 455 -7.68 26.15 17.52
C GLN A 455 -8.71 26.24 18.66
N ARG A 456 -9.05 27.45 19.10
CA ARG A 456 -10.04 27.68 20.18
C ARG A 456 -11.46 27.25 19.80
N MET A 457 -11.81 27.36 18.52
CA MET A 457 -13.13 26.94 18.00
C MET A 457 -13.29 25.42 17.90
N CYS A 458 -12.23 24.66 17.61
CA CYS A 458 -12.32 23.21 17.57
C CYS A 458 -12.31 22.58 18.98
N ARG A 459 -13.39 21.87 19.34
CA ARG A 459 -13.58 21.22 20.65
C ARG A 459 -12.41 20.34 21.08
N TYR A 460 -11.77 19.68 20.11
CA TYR A 460 -10.70 18.70 20.33
C TYR A 460 -9.28 19.30 20.30
N LEU A 461 -9.09 20.52 19.77
CA LEU A 461 -7.77 21.16 19.64
C LEU A 461 -7.48 22.21 20.71
N LYS A 462 -8.53 22.86 21.25
CA LYS A 462 -8.42 23.93 22.27
C LYS A 462 -7.61 23.58 23.53
N ASN A 463 -7.50 22.29 23.87
CA ASN A 463 -6.81 21.79 25.07
C ASN A 463 -5.48 21.06 24.74
N LYS A 464 -4.99 21.13 23.50
CA LYS A 464 -3.74 20.46 23.09
C LYS A 464 -2.53 21.32 23.48
N SER A 465 -1.75 20.87 24.46
CA SER A 465 -0.63 21.63 25.03
C SER A 465 0.45 21.94 23.98
N SER A 466 0.96 20.92 23.28
CA SER A 466 2.03 21.09 22.27
C SER A 466 1.63 22.07 21.15
N LEU A 467 0.41 21.94 20.61
CA LEU A 467 -0.12 22.88 19.61
C LEU A 467 -0.20 24.32 20.14
N THR A 468 -0.63 24.47 21.40
CA THR A 468 -0.72 25.79 22.07
C THR A 468 0.66 26.39 22.35
N GLU A 469 1.65 25.55 22.65
CA GLU A 469 3.05 25.92 22.90
C GLU A 469 3.71 26.42 21.62
N VAL A 470 3.62 25.65 20.52
CA VAL A 470 4.08 26.07 19.19
C VAL A 470 3.50 27.42 18.79
N MET A 471 2.17 27.61 18.91
CA MET A 471 1.53 28.87 18.55
C MET A 471 1.99 30.05 19.40
N LYS A 472 2.29 29.84 20.68
CA LYS A 472 2.82 30.89 21.58
C LYS A 472 4.26 31.24 21.23
N GLU A 473 5.09 30.26 20.94
CA GLU A 473 6.48 30.47 20.55
C GLU A 473 6.59 31.24 19.23
N VAL A 474 5.84 30.82 18.21
CA VAL A 474 5.78 31.49 16.91
C VAL A 474 5.23 32.91 17.04
N HIS A 475 4.21 33.11 17.89
CA HIS A 475 3.70 34.45 18.22
C HIS A 475 4.77 35.33 18.89
N SER A 476 5.47 34.83 19.91
CA SER A 476 6.51 35.61 20.61
C SER A 476 7.62 36.03 19.66
N LYS A 477 8.18 35.08 18.91
CA LYS A 477 9.24 35.32 17.91
C LYS A 477 8.82 36.34 16.84
N SER A 478 7.56 36.26 16.37
CA SER A 478 7.03 37.20 15.36
C SER A 478 6.78 38.59 15.95
N GLN A 479 6.25 38.68 17.17
CA GLN A 479 5.96 39.93 17.87
C GLN A 479 7.24 40.68 18.22
N GLU A 480 8.25 39.98 18.74
CA GLU A 480 9.56 40.55 19.08
C GLU A 480 10.26 41.16 17.85
N GLU A 481 10.18 40.50 16.69
CA GLU A 481 10.73 41.04 15.44
C GLU A 481 9.92 42.22 14.90
N PHE A 482 8.58 42.14 14.95
CA PHE A 482 7.72 43.25 14.57
C PHE A 482 7.97 44.50 15.41
N ASP A 483 8.03 44.36 16.74
CA ASP A 483 8.28 45.50 17.63
C ASP A 483 9.69 46.08 17.45
N LYS A 484 10.70 45.23 17.28
CA LYS A 484 12.08 45.65 16.97
C LYS A 484 12.15 46.45 15.66
N PHE A 485 11.51 45.97 14.60
CA PHE A 485 11.55 46.65 13.30
C PHE A 485 10.65 47.90 13.25
N ARG A 486 9.48 47.87 13.90
CA ARG A 486 8.58 49.02 14.03
C ARG A 486 9.25 50.19 14.74
N LEU A 487 9.97 49.94 15.84
CA LEU A 487 10.73 50.98 16.55
C LEU A 487 11.79 51.61 15.64
N GLN A 488 12.51 50.79 14.87
CA GLN A 488 13.48 51.27 13.87
C GLN A 488 12.82 52.11 12.77
N ALA A 489 11.68 51.69 12.22
CA ALA A 489 10.96 52.46 11.21
C ALA A 489 10.43 53.81 11.76
N SER A 490 9.86 53.81 12.97
CA SER A 490 9.34 55.03 13.60
C SER A 490 10.42 56.06 13.93
N ALA A 491 11.63 55.62 14.27
CA ALA A 491 12.77 56.51 14.51
C ALA A 491 13.22 57.28 13.24
N ASN A 492 12.84 56.78 12.05
CA ASN A 492 13.23 57.33 10.75
C ASN A 492 12.12 58.13 10.06
N ASN A 493 11.01 58.44 10.76
CA ASN A 493 9.85 59.18 10.23
C ASN A 493 9.25 58.57 8.94
N ILE A 494 9.25 57.25 8.80
CA ILE A 494 8.62 56.55 7.68
C ILE A 494 7.13 56.39 7.99
N GLU A 495 6.27 57.07 7.22
CA GLU A 495 4.81 56.98 7.41
C GLU A 495 4.28 55.59 7.03
N GLU A 496 3.32 55.11 7.82
CA GLU A 496 2.68 53.81 7.67
C GLU A 496 1.54 53.92 6.63
N GLY A 497 1.92 53.90 5.34
CA GLY A 497 0.97 53.95 4.22
C GLY A 497 0.01 52.74 4.18
N ASP A 498 -1.14 52.90 3.53
CA ASP A 498 -2.18 51.85 3.45
C ASP A 498 -1.61 50.54 2.88
N LEU A 499 -1.54 49.51 3.73
CA LEU A 499 -0.91 48.24 3.40
C LEU A 499 -1.92 47.32 2.70
N LEU A 500 -1.81 47.22 1.38
CA LEU A 500 -2.49 46.19 0.59
C LEU A 500 -2.07 44.79 1.04
N GLU A 501 -3.01 43.83 0.96
CA GLU A 501 -2.76 42.40 1.19
C GLU A 501 -1.61 41.93 0.28
N ARG A 502 -0.50 41.51 0.89
CA ARG A 502 0.67 40.99 0.17
C ARG A 502 0.58 39.47 0.12
N THR A 503 1.10 38.88 -0.96
CA THR A 503 1.17 37.42 -1.12
C THR A 503 2.62 36.95 -1.13
N VAL A 504 2.87 35.72 -0.68
CA VAL A 504 4.15 35.03 -0.83
C VAL A 504 3.99 33.97 -1.92
N GLU A 505 4.87 33.98 -2.92
CA GLU A 505 4.87 32.97 -3.98
C GLU A 505 5.21 31.59 -3.41
N ALA A 506 4.35 30.61 -3.67
CA ALA A 506 4.57 29.22 -3.29
C ALA A 506 5.67 28.60 -4.17
N PHE A 507 6.71 28.06 -3.54
CA PHE A 507 7.86 27.47 -4.22
C PHE A 507 8.49 26.38 -3.35
N SER A 508 8.77 25.21 -3.91
CA SER A 508 9.46 24.14 -3.19
C SER A 508 10.77 23.77 -3.88
N LYS A 509 11.83 23.61 -3.08
CA LYS A 509 13.10 23.03 -3.53
C LYS A 509 13.02 21.51 -3.70
N PHE A 510 12.03 20.87 -3.08
CA PHE A 510 11.97 19.41 -2.97
C PHE A 510 10.95 18.83 -3.94
N THR A 511 11.37 17.81 -4.69
CA THR A 511 10.46 16.98 -5.48
C THR A 511 10.08 15.75 -4.66
N LEU A 512 8.80 15.64 -4.29
CA LEU A 512 8.28 14.44 -3.63
C LEU A 512 7.95 13.36 -4.65
N SER A 513 8.55 12.18 -4.51
CA SER A 513 8.18 10.96 -5.24
C SER A 513 7.45 9.99 -4.30
N LEU A 514 6.30 9.45 -4.74
CA LEU A 514 5.59 8.43 -3.97
C LEU A 514 6.37 7.11 -3.95
N THR A 515 6.60 6.56 -2.76
CA THR A 515 7.23 5.25 -2.58
C THR A 515 6.14 4.18 -2.52
N GLY A 516 5.89 3.50 -3.63
CA GLY A 516 4.90 2.41 -3.70
C GLY A 516 5.26 1.19 -2.82
N PRO A 517 4.29 0.31 -2.51
CA PRO A 517 4.55 -0.90 -1.76
C PRO A 517 5.46 -1.88 -2.53
N ASP A 518 6.63 -2.19 -1.97
CA ASP A 518 7.50 -3.23 -2.52
C ASP A 518 7.08 -4.62 -2.02
N PHE A 519 6.25 -5.29 -2.81
CA PHE A 519 5.82 -6.67 -2.55
C PHE A 519 6.95 -7.71 -2.64
N THR A 520 8.12 -7.35 -3.18
CA THR A 520 9.25 -8.27 -3.41
C THR A 520 10.23 -8.34 -2.24
N SER A 521 10.24 -7.33 -1.35
CA SER A 521 11.04 -7.32 -0.11
C SER A 521 10.70 -8.46 0.86
N HIS A 522 9.46 -8.96 0.87
CA HIS A 522 8.95 -9.93 1.85
C HIS A 522 8.37 -11.18 1.18
N LYS A 523 9.18 -11.89 0.37
CA LYS A 523 8.72 -13.07 -0.38
C LYS A 523 8.27 -14.19 0.55
N VAL A 524 7.09 -14.74 0.27
CA VAL A 524 6.54 -15.90 0.99
C VAL A 524 6.60 -17.13 0.07
N LYS A 525 7.10 -18.25 0.58
CA LYS A 525 7.02 -19.58 -0.07
C LYS A 525 5.59 -20.10 0.05
N ASP A 526 5.05 -20.71 -1.00
CA ASP A 526 3.69 -21.27 -1.02
C ASP A 526 3.49 -22.30 0.11
N PRO A 527 2.65 -22.02 1.13
CA PRO A 527 2.47 -22.92 2.28
C PRO A 527 1.84 -24.27 1.88
N PHE A 528 1.13 -24.29 0.74
CA PHE A 528 0.38 -25.42 0.23
C PHE A 528 1.02 -26.00 -1.04
N LYS A 529 2.33 -25.78 -1.24
CA LYS A 529 3.09 -26.25 -2.42
C LYS A 529 2.86 -27.74 -2.74
N ARG A 530 2.66 -28.57 -1.71
CA ARG A 530 2.45 -30.03 -1.84
C ARG A 530 1.20 -30.39 -2.65
N LEU A 531 0.16 -29.55 -2.67
CA LEU A 531 -1.02 -29.73 -3.54
C LEU A 531 -0.69 -29.66 -5.05
N GLY A 532 0.52 -29.24 -5.41
CA GLY A 532 1.04 -29.23 -6.78
C GLY A 532 1.19 -27.83 -7.39
N PRO A 533 1.70 -27.75 -8.63
CA PRO A 533 1.90 -26.50 -9.38
C PRO A 533 0.62 -25.67 -9.53
N ILE A 534 0.63 -24.44 -9.00
CA ILE A 534 -0.53 -23.53 -8.94
C ILE A 534 -1.12 -23.12 -10.31
N ALA A 535 -0.40 -23.38 -11.41
CA ALA A 535 -0.90 -23.18 -12.77
C ALA A 535 -1.93 -24.24 -13.18
N ILE A 536 -1.91 -25.41 -12.54
CA ILE A 536 -2.78 -26.57 -12.77
C ILE A 536 -3.63 -26.85 -11.53
N PHE A 537 -2.99 -27.02 -10.37
CA PHE A 537 -3.62 -27.32 -9.09
C PHE A 537 -4.05 -26.02 -8.39
N SER A 538 -5.21 -25.52 -8.81
CA SER A 538 -5.81 -24.28 -8.30
C SER A 538 -7.32 -24.45 -8.18
N ALA A 539 -7.95 -23.67 -7.29
CA ALA A 539 -9.41 -23.68 -7.12
C ALA A 539 -10.19 -23.30 -8.39
N ARG A 540 -9.57 -22.56 -9.32
CA ARG A 540 -10.21 -22.14 -10.58
C ARG A 540 -10.26 -23.22 -11.65
N ARG A 541 -9.66 -24.39 -11.42
CA ARG A 541 -9.58 -25.50 -12.38
C ARG A 541 -10.18 -26.76 -11.80
N HIS A 542 -10.71 -27.60 -12.68
CA HIS A 542 -11.35 -28.85 -12.32
C HIS A 542 -10.67 -30.03 -13.01
N TRP A 543 -10.55 -31.14 -12.30
CA TRP A 543 -10.01 -32.41 -12.77
C TRP A 543 -10.82 -33.56 -12.17
N THR A 544 -10.76 -34.74 -12.79
CA THR A 544 -11.40 -35.93 -12.23
C THR A 544 -10.72 -36.38 -10.95
N ALA A 545 -11.46 -37.04 -10.05
CA ALA A 545 -10.88 -37.77 -8.93
C ALA A 545 -9.71 -38.67 -9.40
N PRO A 546 -8.63 -38.81 -8.60
CA PRO A 546 -7.45 -39.57 -9.00
C PRO A 546 -7.76 -41.04 -9.29
N ARG A 547 -7.32 -41.54 -10.45
CA ARG A 547 -7.41 -42.95 -10.84
C ARG A 547 -6.07 -43.64 -10.56
N CYS A 548 -6.10 -44.72 -9.79
CA CYS A 548 -4.94 -45.61 -9.63
C CYS A 548 -4.96 -46.67 -10.73
N VAL A 549 -3.87 -46.80 -11.47
CA VAL A 549 -3.68 -47.76 -12.56
C VAL A 549 -2.44 -48.60 -12.25
N ARG A 550 -2.59 -49.93 -12.21
CA ARG A 550 -1.49 -50.88 -12.09
C ARG A 550 -1.34 -51.62 -13.42
N LEU A 551 -0.20 -51.44 -14.08
CA LEU A 551 0.17 -52.14 -15.30
C LEU A 551 1.20 -53.22 -14.98
N GLN A 552 1.06 -54.41 -15.56
CA GLN A 552 1.98 -55.52 -15.39
C GLN A 552 2.29 -56.14 -16.75
N LYS A 553 3.58 -56.26 -17.07
CA LYS A 553 4.08 -56.93 -18.28
C LYS A 553 3.90 -58.45 -18.17
N GLY A 554 3.74 -59.13 -19.30
CA GLY A 554 3.57 -60.58 -19.33
C GLY A 554 4.85 -61.28 -18.85
N SER A 555 4.72 -62.22 -17.90
CA SER A 555 5.81 -63.17 -17.65
C SER A 555 5.81 -64.22 -18.77
N SER A 556 6.88 -64.26 -19.55
CA SER A 556 7.07 -65.18 -20.68
C SER A 556 7.06 -66.65 -20.23
N SER A 557 5.87 -67.20 -20.10
CA SER A 557 5.62 -68.56 -19.63
C SER A 557 5.51 -69.49 -20.83
N TYR A 558 6.67 -69.97 -21.28
CA TYR A 558 6.76 -70.98 -22.35
C TYR A 558 6.00 -72.24 -21.94
N HIS A 559 4.84 -72.48 -22.55
CA HIS A 559 4.18 -73.78 -22.50
C HIS A 559 5.01 -74.80 -23.29
N ASN A 560 5.77 -75.63 -22.55
CA ASN A 560 6.47 -76.78 -23.12
C ASN A 560 5.43 -77.80 -23.64
N VAL A 561 5.28 -77.89 -24.96
CA VAL A 561 4.53 -78.98 -25.61
C VAL A 561 5.48 -80.16 -25.77
N PRO A 562 5.21 -81.34 -25.17
CA PRO A 562 6.10 -82.49 -25.30
C PRO A 562 6.01 -83.07 -26.72
N ALA A 563 7.12 -83.03 -27.46
CA ALA A 563 7.21 -83.61 -28.79
C ALA A 563 7.02 -85.14 -28.73
N THR A 564 6.02 -85.65 -29.42
CA THR A 564 5.81 -87.08 -29.61
C THR A 564 6.80 -87.63 -30.63
N ASN A 565 7.63 -88.58 -30.19
CA ASN A 565 8.54 -89.33 -31.06
C ASN A 565 7.78 -90.04 -32.18
N ASN A 566 8.21 -89.85 -33.42
CA ASN A 566 8.20 -90.91 -34.43
C ASN A 566 9.34 -90.71 -35.44
N LYS A 567 10.19 -91.72 -35.56
CA LYS A 567 11.31 -91.79 -36.52
C LYS A 567 10.80 -92.05 -37.93
N CYS A 568 11.50 -91.55 -38.94
CA CYS A 568 12.09 -92.39 -39.99
C CYS A 568 13.30 -91.67 -40.65
N SER A 569 14.11 -92.44 -41.34
CA SER A 569 15.50 -92.11 -41.70
C SER A 569 15.69 -91.99 -43.22
N LEU A 570 16.65 -91.16 -43.67
CA LEU A 570 17.79 -91.53 -44.55
C LEU A 570 18.38 -90.29 -45.25
N ASP A 571 19.66 -90.08 -44.98
CA ASP A 571 20.79 -89.70 -45.84
C ASP A 571 20.63 -88.80 -47.08
N ASN A 572 21.57 -87.84 -47.13
CA ASN A 572 22.37 -87.36 -48.27
C ASN A 572 21.99 -86.08 -49.07
N ASP A 573 23.02 -85.22 -49.10
CA ASP A 573 23.53 -84.38 -50.18
C ASP A 573 23.00 -82.94 -50.45
N GLU A 574 24.03 -82.11 -50.74
CA GLU A 574 24.08 -80.75 -51.31
C GLU A 574 23.91 -79.48 -50.42
N GLU A 575 24.75 -78.49 -50.74
CA GLU A 575 25.08 -77.30 -49.94
C GLU A 575 24.32 -76.02 -50.41
N GLU A 576 24.51 -74.95 -49.65
CA GLU A 576 24.25 -73.54 -49.99
C GLU A 576 22.81 -73.10 -50.37
N HIS A 577 22.10 -72.50 -49.40
CA HIS A 577 22.02 -71.02 -49.38
C HIS A 577 21.47 -70.42 -48.08
N ASN A 578 22.27 -69.52 -47.48
CA ASN A 578 21.86 -68.21 -46.97
C ASN A 578 20.55 -68.09 -46.15
N GLY A 579 20.58 -68.56 -44.89
CA GLY A 579 19.57 -68.25 -43.87
C GLY A 579 20.08 -67.22 -42.87
N GLY A 580 19.60 -65.97 -42.96
CA GLY A 580 20.05 -64.88 -42.09
C GLY A 580 19.77 -65.13 -40.61
N TYR A 581 20.73 -64.78 -39.75
CA TYR A 581 20.58 -64.82 -38.30
C TYR A 581 19.53 -63.79 -37.86
N ASN A 582 18.27 -64.21 -37.75
CA ASN A 582 17.24 -63.44 -37.05
C ASN A 582 17.58 -63.44 -35.56
N LEU A 583 18.43 -62.47 -35.20
CA LEU A 583 18.68 -62.05 -33.84
C LEU A 583 17.33 -61.57 -33.28
N TYR A 584 16.63 -62.43 -32.54
CA TYR A 584 15.44 -62.07 -31.79
C TYR A 584 15.83 -61.01 -30.77
N LYS A 585 15.70 -59.75 -31.19
CA LYS A 585 15.78 -58.60 -30.31
C LYS A 585 14.66 -58.76 -29.30
N GLU A 586 15.00 -58.90 -28.02
CA GLU A 586 14.02 -58.88 -26.95
C GLU A 586 13.29 -57.54 -27.01
N GLU A 587 12.09 -57.54 -27.59
CA GLU A 587 11.18 -56.41 -27.52
C GLU A 587 10.70 -56.32 -26.07
N PHE A 588 11.41 -55.53 -25.27
CA PHE A 588 10.96 -55.15 -23.94
C PHE A 588 9.54 -54.60 -24.07
N GLU A 589 8.54 -55.39 -23.65
CA GLU A 589 7.12 -55.03 -23.75
C GLU A 589 6.94 -53.61 -23.18
N ASN A 590 6.61 -52.65 -24.04
CA ASN A 590 6.37 -51.29 -23.58
C ASN A 590 4.96 -51.22 -22.98
N PHE A 591 4.77 -50.35 -21.99
CA PHE A 591 3.44 -50.15 -21.39
C PHE A 591 2.43 -49.49 -22.36
N GLY A 592 2.88 -49.03 -23.54
CA GLY A 592 2.04 -48.53 -24.63
C GLY A 592 1.55 -47.10 -24.49
N PHE A 593 2.31 -46.24 -23.79
CA PHE A 593 2.00 -44.82 -23.70
C PHE A 593 3.27 -43.96 -23.79
N HIS A 594 3.09 -42.74 -24.25
CA HIS A 594 4.14 -41.73 -24.34
C HIS A 594 3.84 -40.58 -23.37
N VAL A 595 4.88 -39.91 -22.84
CA VAL A 595 4.75 -38.80 -21.89
C VAL A 595 5.36 -37.51 -22.43
N ARG A 596 4.85 -36.34 -22.01
CA ARG A 596 5.33 -35.01 -22.43
C ARG A 596 5.10 -33.94 -21.36
N GLY A 597 5.80 -32.81 -21.49
CA GLY A 597 5.68 -31.67 -20.56
C GLY A 597 6.39 -31.92 -19.23
N ASP A 598 6.43 -30.89 -18.39
CA ASP A 598 7.15 -30.86 -17.11
C ASP A 598 6.24 -30.31 -16.01
N ALA A 599 6.27 -30.94 -14.82
CA ALA A 599 5.67 -30.45 -13.57
C ALA A 599 4.24 -29.84 -13.69
N PRO A 600 3.17 -30.66 -13.81
CA PRO A 600 3.15 -32.13 -13.89
C PRO A 600 3.33 -32.66 -15.32
N VAL A 601 3.82 -33.90 -15.43
CA VAL A 601 3.99 -34.62 -16.71
C VAL A 601 2.64 -35.14 -17.23
N ILE A 602 2.42 -35.08 -18.54
CA ILE A 602 1.18 -35.40 -19.25
C ILE A 602 1.34 -36.66 -20.10
N ILE A 603 0.30 -37.50 -20.17
CA ILE A 603 0.19 -38.57 -21.17
C ILE A 603 -0.01 -37.95 -22.56
N ALA A 604 0.96 -38.12 -23.45
CA ALA A 604 1.00 -37.56 -24.79
C ALA A 604 0.14 -38.34 -25.79
N HIS A 605 0.25 -39.66 -25.74
CA HIS A 605 -0.37 -40.62 -26.65
C HIS A 605 -0.55 -41.97 -25.93
N VAL A 606 -1.63 -42.69 -26.23
CA VAL A 606 -1.88 -44.06 -25.74
C VAL A 606 -2.11 -44.97 -26.94
N GLU A 607 -1.38 -46.07 -27.00
CA GLU A 607 -1.48 -47.05 -28.08
C GLU A 607 -2.72 -47.93 -27.91
N ILE A 608 -3.53 -48.05 -28.95
CA ILE A 608 -4.80 -48.81 -28.93
C ILE A 608 -4.53 -50.29 -28.65
N ASN A 609 -5.31 -50.89 -27.75
CA ASN A 609 -5.16 -52.26 -27.23
C ASN A 609 -3.87 -52.51 -26.42
N SER A 610 -3.14 -51.48 -26.00
CA SER A 610 -1.99 -51.64 -25.12
C SER A 610 -2.36 -51.84 -23.65
N LEU A 611 -1.37 -52.19 -22.82
CA LEU A 611 -1.55 -52.26 -21.36
C LEU A 611 -2.09 -50.94 -20.78
N ALA A 612 -1.63 -49.78 -21.28
CA ALA A 612 -2.11 -48.47 -20.82
C ALA A 612 -3.57 -48.18 -21.20
N ASP A 613 -3.98 -48.54 -22.42
CA ASP A 613 -5.36 -48.39 -22.92
C ASP A 613 -6.32 -49.27 -22.09
N LEU A 614 -5.98 -50.55 -21.96
CA LEU A 614 -6.73 -51.51 -21.12
C LEU A 614 -6.71 -51.13 -19.63
N GLY A 615 -5.65 -50.45 -19.15
CA GLY A 615 -5.54 -49.88 -17.82
C GLY A 615 -6.35 -48.60 -17.59
N GLY A 616 -6.98 -48.04 -18.62
CA GLY A 616 -7.81 -46.83 -18.52
C GLY A 616 -7.03 -45.51 -18.43
N ILE A 617 -5.77 -45.50 -18.88
CA ILE A 617 -4.98 -44.28 -19.07
C ILE A 617 -5.48 -43.56 -20.32
N LYS A 618 -5.58 -42.24 -20.29
CA LYS A 618 -6.08 -41.42 -21.40
C LYS A 618 -5.08 -40.37 -21.83
N GLU A 619 -5.10 -40.03 -23.11
CA GLU A 619 -4.37 -38.86 -23.61
C GLU A 619 -4.82 -37.59 -22.87
N GLY A 620 -3.85 -36.77 -22.45
CA GLY A 620 -4.11 -35.58 -21.67
C GLY A 620 -4.24 -35.79 -20.16
N ASP A 621 -4.20 -37.03 -19.66
CA ASP A 621 -4.09 -37.30 -18.21
C ASP A 621 -2.77 -36.72 -17.66
N PHE A 622 -2.81 -36.09 -16.48
CA PHE A 622 -1.62 -35.73 -15.71
C PHE A 622 -1.22 -36.89 -14.79
N ILE A 623 0.07 -37.21 -14.75
CA ILE A 623 0.64 -38.15 -13.78
C ILE A 623 0.90 -37.39 -12.48
N VAL A 624 0.33 -37.87 -11.37
CA VAL A 624 0.47 -37.24 -10.04
C VAL A 624 1.24 -38.11 -9.03
N GLU A 625 1.23 -39.43 -9.20
CA GLU A 625 1.99 -40.36 -8.36
C GLU A 625 2.54 -41.52 -9.20
N ILE A 626 3.74 -42.02 -8.85
CA ILE A 626 4.34 -43.23 -9.43
C ILE A 626 4.88 -44.09 -8.29
N ALA A 627 4.41 -45.34 -8.17
CA ALA A 627 4.82 -46.27 -7.12
C ALA A 627 4.82 -45.67 -5.69
N GLY A 628 3.79 -44.86 -5.36
CA GLY A 628 3.66 -44.17 -4.07
C GLY A 628 4.43 -42.85 -3.93
N ILE A 629 5.21 -42.44 -4.95
CA ILE A 629 5.99 -41.19 -4.95
C ILE A 629 5.19 -40.09 -5.66
N ASP A 630 4.96 -38.95 -5.00
CA ASP A 630 4.35 -37.75 -5.60
C ASP A 630 5.28 -37.14 -6.66
N VAL A 631 4.81 -37.09 -7.91
CA VAL A 631 5.56 -36.58 -9.06
C VAL A 631 4.99 -35.28 -9.63
N LYS A 632 4.04 -34.62 -8.95
CA LYS A 632 3.39 -33.38 -9.44
C LYS A 632 4.38 -32.25 -9.80
N TRP A 633 5.57 -32.26 -9.20
CA TRP A 633 6.64 -31.28 -9.40
C TRP A 633 7.86 -31.80 -10.17
N TYR A 634 7.85 -33.06 -10.62
CA TYR A 634 9.00 -33.69 -11.27
C TYR A 634 9.12 -33.26 -12.74
N SER A 635 10.34 -33.21 -13.25
CA SER A 635 10.59 -33.02 -14.68
C SER A 635 10.26 -34.29 -15.47
N HIS A 636 10.08 -34.13 -16.79
CA HIS A 636 9.93 -35.21 -17.76
C HIS A 636 10.99 -36.30 -17.57
N GLN A 637 12.27 -35.91 -17.45
CA GLN A 637 13.38 -36.85 -17.28
C GLN A 637 13.27 -37.65 -15.97
N GLN A 638 12.92 -37.00 -14.86
CA GLN A 638 12.77 -37.67 -13.56
C GLN A 638 11.60 -38.66 -13.56
N VAL A 639 10.49 -38.30 -14.20
CA VAL A 639 9.32 -39.18 -14.39
C VAL A 639 9.68 -40.38 -15.27
N VAL A 640 10.37 -40.17 -16.39
CA VAL A 640 10.81 -41.27 -17.27
C VAL A 640 11.76 -42.23 -16.53
N GLN A 641 12.70 -41.71 -15.74
CA GLN A 641 13.60 -42.51 -14.91
C GLN A 641 12.85 -43.33 -13.85
N LEU A 642 11.83 -42.75 -13.20
CA LEU A 642 10.97 -43.49 -12.27
C LEU A 642 10.21 -44.63 -12.97
N ILE A 643 9.55 -44.33 -14.10
CA ILE A 643 8.82 -45.34 -14.90
C ILE A 643 9.75 -46.50 -15.31
N GLN A 644 10.97 -46.19 -15.73
CA GLN A 644 11.98 -47.21 -16.10
C GLN A 644 12.43 -48.04 -14.90
N SER A 645 12.56 -47.44 -13.70
CA SER A 645 12.95 -48.15 -12.47
C SER A 645 11.91 -49.17 -11.99
N CYS A 646 10.64 -49.02 -12.37
CA CYS A 646 9.56 -49.94 -12.01
C CYS A 646 9.61 -51.30 -12.76
N GLY A 647 10.44 -51.43 -13.80
CA GLY A 647 10.66 -52.70 -14.50
C GLY A 647 9.41 -53.31 -15.14
N SER A 648 8.89 -54.40 -14.56
CA SER A 648 7.74 -55.16 -15.07
C SER A 648 6.38 -54.70 -14.53
N THR A 649 6.35 -53.97 -13.40
CA THR A 649 5.10 -53.62 -12.70
C THR A 649 5.10 -52.13 -12.40
N LEU A 650 4.20 -51.38 -13.04
CA LEU A 650 4.11 -49.93 -12.93
C LEU A 650 2.80 -49.54 -12.25
N GLU A 651 2.89 -48.81 -11.14
CA GLU A 651 1.74 -48.21 -10.47
C GLU A 651 1.75 -46.70 -10.71
N LEU A 652 0.65 -46.19 -11.27
CA LEU A 652 0.45 -44.77 -11.54
C LEU A 652 -0.81 -44.28 -10.83
N ARG A 653 -0.79 -43.03 -10.37
CA ARG A 653 -2.01 -42.26 -10.08
C ARG A 653 -2.10 -41.12 -11.08
N VAL A 654 -3.25 -41.01 -11.75
CA VAL A 654 -3.49 -40.03 -12.82
C VAL A 654 -4.79 -39.26 -12.61
N ILE A 655 -4.85 -38.03 -13.12
CA ILE A 655 -6.06 -37.19 -13.16
C ILE A 655 -6.34 -36.70 -14.58
N THR A 656 -7.61 -36.64 -15.00
CA THR A 656 -8.01 -36.05 -16.28
C THR A 656 -8.45 -34.60 -16.06
N PRO A 657 -7.86 -33.60 -16.73
CA PRO A 657 -8.33 -32.22 -16.66
C PRO A 657 -9.71 -32.07 -17.31
N MET A 658 -10.60 -31.30 -16.68
CA MET A 658 -11.96 -31.06 -17.22
C MET A 658 -12.06 -29.76 -18.03
N ASP A 659 -11.05 -28.89 -17.98
CA ASP A 659 -11.01 -27.66 -18.76
C ASP A 659 -10.91 -27.97 -20.28
N ARG A 660 -11.77 -27.33 -21.09
CA ARG A 660 -11.84 -27.45 -22.57
C ARG A 660 -10.51 -27.30 -23.33
N ASN A 661 -9.50 -26.68 -22.72
CA ASN A 661 -8.21 -26.44 -23.34
C ASN A 661 -7.30 -27.68 -23.36
N TYR A 662 -7.52 -28.66 -22.48
CA TYR A 662 -6.74 -29.91 -22.42
C TYR A 662 -7.45 -31.08 -23.13
N LEU A 663 -8.75 -30.97 -23.39
CA LEU A 663 -9.59 -32.00 -24.02
C LEU A 663 -9.52 -32.03 -25.56
N LYS A 664 -8.59 -31.31 -26.19
CA LYS A 664 -8.40 -31.31 -27.65
C LYS A 664 -7.16 -32.14 -28.03
N PRO A 665 -7.30 -33.20 -28.85
CA PRO A 665 -6.18 -33.77 -29.56
C PRO A 665 -5.58 -32.69 -30.47
N LEU A 666 -4.30 -32.37 -30.30
CA LEU A 666 -3.62 -31.45 -31.22
C LEU A 666 -3.34 -32.19 -32.53
N SER A 667 -4.16 -31.92 -33.55
CA SER A 667 -3.90 -32.38 -34.92
C SER A 667 -2.48 -32.00 -35.36
N SER A 668 -1.74 -32.96 -35.89
CA SER A 668 -0.33 -32.81 -36.22
C SER A 668 -0.11 -31.87 -37.42
N LYS A 669 0.38 -30.65 -37.14
CA LYS A 669 1.42 -29.89 -37.89
C LYS A 669 1.35 -28.40 -37.50
N GLY A 670 2.43 -27.90 -36.90
CA GLY A 670 2.60 -26.49 -36.56
C GLY A 670 3.25 -26.32 -35.19
N SER A 671 4.46 -25.77 -35.16
CA SER A 671 5.17 -25.47 -33.92
C SER A 671 4.35 -24.51 -33.06
N LEU A 672 4.06 -24.90 -31.81
CA LEU A 672 3.38 -24.03 -30.86
C LEU A 672 4.34 -23.63 -29.74
N SER A 673 4.63 -22.33 -29.72
CA SER A 673 5.31 -21.61 -28.65
C SER A 673 4.68 -21.87 -27.28
N THR A 674 5.50 -21.79 -26.24
CA THR A 674 5.12 -21.65 -24.82
C THR A 674 3.92 -20.72 -24.66
N LEU A 675 2.73 -21.30 -24.39
CA LEU A 675 1.51 -20.52 -24.16
C LEU A 675 1.52 -19.92 -22.76
N SER A 676 2.04 -18.69 -22.69
CA SER A 676 1.79 -17.72 -21.63
C SER A 676 0.30 -17.61 -21.30
N ALA A 677 -0.02 -17.45 -20.02
CA ALA A 677 -1.39 -17.29 -19.55
C ALA A 677 -2.07 -16.04 -20.15
N ALA A 678 -3.30 -16.24 -20.65
CA ALA A 678 -4.23 -15.21 -21.08
C ALA A 678 -5.65 -15.65 -20.70
N SER A 679 -6.56 -14.81 -20.18
CA SER A 679 -6.39 -13.47 -19.61
C SER A 679 -7.51 -13.22 -18.60
N SER A 680 -7.18 -12.72 -17.41
CA SER A 680 -8.13 -11.96 -16.58
C SER A 680 -7.34 -10.88 -15.84
N SER A 681 -7.50 -9.64 -16.30
CA SER A 681 -7.13 -8.36 -15.66
C SER A 681 -6.60 -8.45 -14.20
N GLY A 682 -5.42 -7.93 -13.84
CA GLY A 682 -4.45 -7.17 -14.63
C GLY A 682 -3.74 -6.16 -13.72
N ILE A 683 -2.58 -6.52 -13.18
CA ILE A 683 -1.70 -5.62 -12.42
C ILE A 683 -0.26 -6.00 -12.80
N SER A 684 0.46 -5.10 -13.46
CA SER A 684 1.87 -5.30 -13.83
C SER A 684 2.76 -4.31 -13.09
N SER A 685 3.55 -4.79 -12.14
CA SER A 685 4.69 -4.05 -11.59
C SER A 685 5.88 -4.17 -12.56
N GLY A 686 6.27 -3.05 -13.17
CA GLY A 686 7.42 -2.97 -14.07
C GLY A 686 8.40 -1.90 -13.61
N PHE A 687 9.58 -2.32 -13.17
CA PHE A 687 10.73 -1.43 -12.97
C PHE A 687 11.30 -0.94 -14.30
N PRO A 688 11.91 0.25 -14.34
CA PRO A 688 12.99 0.55 -15.26
C PRO A 688 14.30 0.87 -14.53
N SER A 689 15.42 0.51 -15.15
CA SER A 689 16.76 1.03 -14.84
C SER A 689 17.55 1.22 -16.15
N PRO A 690 18.56 2.11 -16.18
CA PRO A 690 18.67 3.06 -17.28
C PRO A 690 19.77 2.72 -18.30
N THR A 691 19.65 3.25 -19.52
CA THR A 691 20.75 3.82 -20.34
C THR A 691 20.16 4.76 -21.42
N SER A 692 20.97 5.71 -21.89
CA SER A 692 20.62 6.86 -22.73
C SER A 692 20.53 6.58 -24.24
N ILE A 693 19.77 7.41 -24.97
CA ILE A 693 20.18 8.30 -26.08
C ILE A 693 18.95 8.86 -26.83
N ALA A 694 19.10 10.06 -27.41
CA ALA A 694 18.03 10.91 -27.95
C ALA A 694 17.35 10.42 -29.24
N ALA A 695 16.04 10.72 -29.38
CA ALA A 695 15.45 11.41 -30.55
C ALA A 695 13.98 11.80 -30.32
N LYS A 696 13.56 12.98 -30.82
CA LYS A 696 12.14 13.38 -30.93
C LYS A 696 11.48 12.64 -32.12
N PRO A 697 10.16 12.37 -32.11
CA PRO A 697 9.29 13.28 -32.86
C PRO A 697 7.83 13.47 -32.36
N LYS A 698 7.38 14.72 -32.52
CA LYS A 698 6.04 15.26 -32.88
C LYS A 698 4.75 14.43 -32.65
N LEU A 699 3.85 15.05 -31.88
CA LEU A 699 2.39 14.83 -31.87
C LEU A 699 1.75 15.02 -33.26
N HIS A 700 0.67 14.28 -33.53
CA HIS A 700 -0.30 14.63 -34.58
C HIS A 700 -1.73 14.50 -34.05
N LEU A 701 -2.34 15.64 -33.72
CA LEU A 701 -3.75 15.74 -33.38
C LEU A 701 -4.59 15.63 -34.67
N LYS A 702 -5.70 14.88 -34.66
CA LYS A 702 -6.73 14.95 -35.70
C LYS A 702 -8.09 15.23 -35.07
N THR A 703 -8.69 16.31 -35.51
CA THR A 703 -10.04 16.75 -35.17
C THR A 703 -11.05 16.21 -36.18
N SER A 704 -12.27 15.93 -35.73
CA SER A 704 -13.44 15.83 -36.61
C SER A 704 -14.71 16.19 -35.84
N SER A 705 -15.48 17.10 -36.40
CA SER A 705 -16.69 17.70 -35.83
C SER A 705 -17.98 17.12 -36.47
N SER A 706 -19.14 17.71 -36.14
CA SER A 706 -20.47 17.44 -36.73
C SER A 706 -21.21 16.20 -36.19
N SER A 707 -22.54 16.16 -36.03
CA SER A 707 -23.58 17.19 -35.78
C SER A 707 -24.88 16.48 -35.35
N ARG A 708 -25.81 17.17 -34.68
CA ARG A 708 -27.18 16.65 -34.39
C ARG A 708 -28.10 16.83 -35.61
N PRO A 709 -29.19 16.07 -35.69
CA PRO A 709 -30.50 16.72 -35.55
C PRO A 709 -31.43 16.02 -34.53
N ALA A 710 -32.66 16.54 -34.35
CA ALA A 710 -33.58 16.19 -33.26
C ALA A 710 -35.05 16.00 -33.73
N GLY A 711 -35.86 15.34 -32.88
CA GLY A 711 -37.31 15.15 -33.05
C GLY A 711 -37.70 13.77 -33.64
N SER A 712 -38.79 13.11 -33.24
CA SER A 712 -39.87 13.49 -32.31
C SER A 712 -40.70 12.28 -31.81
N VAL A 713 -40.84 12.16 -30.48
CA VAL A 713 -42.06 11.79 -29.70
C VAL A 713 -42.95 10.58 -30.09
N SER A 714 -43.01 9.57 -29.20
CA SER A 714 -44.29 9.17 -28.55
C SER A 714 -44.10 8.37 -27.24
N SER A 715 -44.95 8.68 -26.24
CA SER A 715 -45.31 8.01 -24.97
C SER A 715 -45.29 6.46 -24.95
N SER A 716 -45.23 5.71 -23.83
CA SER A 716 -45.28 5.92 -22.35
C SER A 716 -44.76 4.62 -21.68
N SER A 717 -44.39 4.47 -20.39
CA SER A 717 -44.96 4.99 -19.13
C SER A 717 -44.02 4.88 -17.90
N TRP A 718 -43.89 5.99 -17.15
CA TRP A 718 -43.90 6.11 -15.67
C TRP A 718 -42.89 5.36 -14.74
N ASN A 719 -41.86 6.13 -14.34
CA ASN A 719 -41.35 6.39 -12.97
C ASN A 719 -42.31 6.07 -11.78
N PRO A 720 -41.85 5.83 -10.51
CA PRO A 720 -40.90 6.73 -9.81
C PRO A 720 -39.94 6.13 -8.72
N PHE A 721 -38.84 6.85 -8.45
CA PHE A 721 -38.36 7.28 -7.11
C PHE A 721 -36.90 7.78 -7.18
N ARG A 722 -36.72 9.07 -7.51
CA ARG A 722 -35.46 9.80 -7.32
C ARG A 722 -35.81 11.19 -6.79
N ARG A 723 -35.37 11.52 -5.56
CA ARG A 723 -35.20 12.89 -5.01
C ARG A 723 -34.68 12.85 -3.57
N THR A 724 -33.40 13.18 -3.41
CA THR A 724 -32.93 14.17 -2.43
C THR A 724 -33.23 15.59 -3.01
N PRO A 725 -33.14 16.73 -2.29
CA PRO A 725 -32.37 16.95 -1.05
C PRO A 725 -33.05 17.75 0.09
N SER A 726 -32.29 17.87 1.19
CA SER A 726 -32.27 18.93 2.23
C SER A 726 -33.57 19.45 2.86
N LEU A 727 -33.65 19.35 4.19
CA LEU A 727 -34.22 20.41 5.02
C LEU A 727 -33.60 20.39 6.43
N ALA A 728 -33.14 21.54 6.89
CA ALA A 728 -32.66 21.76 8.26
C ALA A 728 -33.79 22.24 9.17
N LYS A 729 -33.52 22.24 10.50
CA LYS A 729 -34.39 22.73 11.59
C LYS A 729 -35.70 21.95 11.81
N ILE A 730 -35.75 21.19 12.91
CA ILE A 730 -36.61 21.42 14.09
C ILE A 730 -36.47 20.22 15.04
N PHE A 731 -36.22 20.54 16.33
CA PHE A 731 -35.84 19.65 17.46
C PHE A 731 -34.40 19.12 17.42
#